data_AF-A0A8B9N1K0-F1
#
_entry.id   AF-A0A8B9N1K0-F1
#
_cell.length_a   1.000
_cell.length_b   1.000
_cell.length_c   1.000
_cell.angle_alpha   90.00
_cell.angle_beta   90.00
_cell.angle_gamma   90.00
#
_symmetry.space_group_name_H-M   'P 1'
#
loop_
_entity.id
_entity.type
_entity.pdbx_description
1 polymer ?
#
loop_
_entity_poly.entity_id
_entity_poly.type
_entity_poly.pdbx_seq_one_letter_code
_entity_poly.pdbx_strand_id
1 'polypeptide(L)'
;MEESPLPIYIEEGTEVPIAKKELIALGIRQIWTQKTAESRNMATKEKLQCLKDFHKDILKPSPGKSPGTRPEDEAEGKPPQREKWASKIDFLLSVAGGFIGLGNVWRFPYLCYKNGGGAFLIPYFIFLFGGGLPVFFLEVVLGQYTSEGGITCWEKICPIFTGIGYASIVIVSLLNVYYIVILAWGLYYLFQSFQSVLPWAHCHQKWNTPTCVEDTLRKNKTLWISLNATNFTSPVTEFWERNVLSLSSGIEDIGIIKWDLALCLLLVWVICFFCIWKGVKSTGKVVYITATFPFIMLLVLLIRGVTLPGAAEGIKFYLYPDISRLADPQVWIDAGTQIFFSYAICLGAMTSLGSYNKYKYNCYRDCLLLGCLNSGTSFVSGFAIFSVLGFMAQEQGVNIADVAESGPGLAFIAYPKAVSMMPLPTFWAILFFIMLLLLGLDSQFVEVEGQITSLVDLHPSFLRKGYRREIFIAIVCFLSYLLGLTMVTEGGMYVFQLFDYYAASGVCLLWVAFFECIAVAWVYGADNIYDAIEDMIGYRPGPWMKWSWIVITPVLCVGCFIFSLAKYKPLTYNKVYTYPDWAIGLGWVLALSSMICIPMVMVIRIIQSDGSLIERIKAVAAPKEVNRWSKETESGTPFCPNGTSNGGLIKPTHIIVETMIYSWFLFSVSALDKSSRSEDTWTFPFDRPFTSLLRVCFYLLRRLTYRFGEVALVTLGFKAPTCCINGKTPSVGEGFERF
;
A
#
# COMPACT_ATOMS: atom_id res chain seq x y z
N MET A 1 0.11 -74.61 -6.93
CA MET A 1 -0.61 -75.87 -7.17
C MET A 1 0.08 -76.53 -8.34
N GLU A 2 0.70 -77.66 -8.04
CA GLU A 2 1.25 -78.62 -9.00
C GLU A 2 0.20 -79.01 -10.03
N GLU A 3 0.60 -79.15 -11.30
CA GLU A 3 0.69 -80.48 -11.91
C GLU A 3 1.44 -80.40 -13.26
N SER A 4 2.24 -81.43 -13.47
CA SER A 4 3.13 -81.72 -14.58
C SER A 4 2.38 -82.57 -15.65
N PRO A 5 3.01 -83.05 -16.74
CA PRO A 5 2.48 -82.91 -18.11
C PRO A 5 1.90 -84.20 -18.70
N LEU A 6 1.22 -84.11 -19.85
CA LEU A 6 0.94 -85.25 -20.72
C LEU A 6 1.63 -85.09 -22.09
N PRO A 7 2.00 -86.23 -22.73
CA PRO A 7 3.16 -86.35 -23.61
C PRO A 7 2.78 -86.25 -25.09
N ILE A 8 3.76 -85.93 -25.93
CA ILE A 8 3.67 -86.11 -27.38
C ILE A 8 4.65 -87.22 -27.76
N TYR A 9 4.09 -88.41 -28.05
CA TYR A 9 4.73 -89.44 -28.84
C TYR A 9 4.63 -89.05 -30.32
N ILE A 10 5.75 -89.07 -31.05
CA ILE A 10 5.75 -89.18 -32.51
C ILE A 10 6.79 -90.25 -32.88
N GLU A 11 6.27 -91.29 -33.52
CA GLU A 11 6.96 -92.43 -34.13
C GLU A 11 7.97 -92.00 -35.22
N GLU A 12 8.93 -92.90 -35.46
CA GLU A 12 9.93 -92.83 -36.52
C GLU A 12 9.32 -92.66 -37.91
N GLY A 13 9.94 -91.80 -38.71
CA GLY A 13 9.85 -91.85 -40.17
C GLY A 13 9.07 -90.73 -40.84
N THR A 14 9.65 -89.52 -40.92
CA THR A 14 9.79 -88.69 -42.14
C THR A 14 10.35 -87.31 -41.77
N GLU A 15 11.39 -86.88 -42.48
CA GLU A 15 12.08 -85.60 -42.29
C GLU A 15 11.14 -84.40 -42.46
N VAL A 16 10.88 -83.68 -41.36
CA VAL A 16 10.43 -82.28 -41.42
C VAL A 16 11.70 -81.42 -41.49
N PRO A 17 11.88 -80.56 -42.53
CA PRO A 17 13.13 -79.85 -42.76
C PRO A 17 13.53 -79.00 -41.54
N ILE A 18 14.82 -79.07 -41.17
CA ILE A 18 15.44 -78.34 -40.04
C ILE A 18 15.03 -76.84 -40.02
N ALA A 19 14.84 -76.24 -41.19
CA ALA A 19 14.39 -74.86 -41.35
C ALA A 19 13.00 -74.55 -40.71
N LYS A 20 12.07 -75.50 -40.66
CA LYS A 20 10.70 -75.25 -40.15
C LYS A 20 10.64 -75.32 -38.61
N LYS A 21 11.51 -76.11 -37.97
CA LYS A 21 11.63 -76.17 -36.50
C LYS A 21 12.34 -74.93 -35.95
N GLU A 22 13.34 -74.40 -36.65
CA GLU A 22 14.01 -73.15 -36.27
C GLU A 22 13.10 -71.92 -36.40
N LEU A 23 12.27 -71.84 -37.46
CA LEU A 23 11.31 -70.74 -37.63
C LEU A 23 10.24 -70.70 -36.52
N ILE A 24 9.73 -71.85 -36.08
CA ILE A 24 8.76 -71.93 -34.97
C ILE A 24 9.43 -71.57 -33.64
N ALA A 25 10.66 -72.04 -33.40
CA ALA A 25 11.43 -71.69 -32.20
C ALA A 25 11.80 -70.20 -32.15
N LEU A 26 12.14 -69.59 -33.28
CA LEU A 26 12.39 -68.14 -33.41
C LEU A 26 11.11 -67.32 -33.18
N GLY A 27 9.98 -67.75 -33.73
CA GLY A 27 8.69 -67.08 -33.52
C GLY A 27 8.23 -67.12 -32.06
N ILE A 28 8.37 -68.27 -31.38
CA ILE A 28 8.04 -68.40 -29.95
C ILE A 28 9.00 -67.57 -29.08
N ARG A 29 10.30 -67.54 -29.42
CA ARG A 29 11.27 -66.66 -28.73
C ARG A 29 10.91 -65.19 -28.88
N GLN A 30 10.56 -64.74 -30.09
CA GLN A 30 10.17 -63.36 -30.35
C GLN A 30 8.93 -62.95 -29.56
N ILE A 31 7.87 -63.77 -29.59
CA ILE A 31 6.62 -63.50 -28.84
C ILE A 31 6.87 -63.49 -27.34
N TRP A 32 7.72 -64.38 -26.82
CA TRP A 32 8.07 -64.41 -25.40
C TRP A 32 8.91 -63.20 -24.98
N THR A 33 9.88 -62.76 -25.80
CA THR A 33 10.62 -61.52 -25.57
C THR A 33 9.75 -60.27 -25.66
N GLN A 34 8.75 -60.26 -26.54
CA GLN A 34 7.82 -59.13 -26.69
C GLN A 34 6.87 -59.05 -25.48
N LYS A 35 6.28 -60.18 -25.06
CA LYS A 35 5.43 -60.23 -23.85
C LYS A 35 6.20 -59.92 -22.56
N THR A 36 7.46 -60.34 -22.44
CA THR A 36 8.30 -59.98 -21.27
C THR A 36 8.83 -58.54 -21.32
N ALA A 37 8.91 -57.92 -22.50
CA ALA A 37 9.20 -56.48 -22.63
C ALA A 37 7.96 -55.63 -22.32
N GLU A 38 6.78 -56.05 -22.77
CA GLU A 38 5.50 -55.40 -22.46
C GLU A 38 5.13 -55.53 -20.98
N SER A 39 5.33 -56.69 -20.34
CA SER A 39 5.07 -56.86 -18.90
C SER A 39 6.05 -56.05 -18.04
N ARG A 40 7.33 -55.95 -18.44
CA ARG A 40 8.30 -55.05 -17.79
C ARG A 40 7.94 -53.59 -17.98
N ASN A 41 7.48 -53.18 -19.16
CA ASN A 41 7.04 -51.81 -19.41
C ASN A 41 5.75 -51.46 -18.64
N MET A 42 4.80 -52.38 -18.50
CA MET A 42 3.60 -52.18 -17.67
C MET A 42 3.97 -52.11 -16.18
N ALA A 43 4.79 -53.02 -15.66
CA ALA A 43 5.24 -52.99 -14.26
C ALA A 43 6.07 -51.72 -13.94
N THR A 44 6.85 -51.23 -14.90
CA THR A 44 7.60 -49.96 -14.76
C THR A 44 6.69 -48.75 -14.81
N LYS A 45 5.65 -48.76 -15.67
CA LYS A 45 4.61 -47.71 -15.71
C LYS A 45 3.76 -47.69 -14.45
N GLU A 46 3.36 -48.84 -13.92
CA GLU A 46 2.61 -48.94 -12.66
C GLU A 46 3.45 -48.52 -11.46
N LYS A 47 4.74 -48.90 -11.42
CA LYS A 47 5.66 -48.38 -10.39
C LYS A 47 5.90 -46.88 -10.50
N LEU A 48 6.01 -46.35 -11.72
CA LEU A 48 6.15 -44.91 -11.95
C LEU A 48 4.86 -44.16 -11.61
N GLN A 49 3.69 -44.75 -11.88
CA GLN A 49 2.39 -44.21 -11.53
C GLN A 49 2.18 -44.25 -10.01
N CYS A 50 2.52 -45.35 -9.35
CA CYS A 50 2.51 -45.48 -7.89
C CYS A 50 3.49 -44.51 -7.22
N LEU A 51 4.68 -44.28 -7.79
CA LEU A 51 5.61 -43.23 -7.33
C LEU A 51 5.08 -41.82 -7.53
N LYS A 52 4.39 -41.56 -8.65
CA LYS A 52 3.71 -40.28 -8.90
C LYS A 52 2.54 -40.07 -7.95
N ASP A 53 1.76 -41.11 -7.67
CA ASP A 53 0.63 -41.05 -6.76
C ASP A 53 1.10 -40.94 -5.29
N PHE A 54 2.20 -41.62 -4.92
CA PHE A 54 2.86 -41.47 -3.63
C PHE A 54 3.45 -40.05 -3.44
N HIS A 55 4.10 -39.48 -4.46
CA HIS A 55 4.50 -38.06 -4.43
C HIS A 55 3.31 -37.11 -4.35
N LYS A 56 2.21 -37.43 -5.04
CA LYS A 56 0.99 -36.61 -5.07
C LYS A 56 0.24 -36.63 -3.74
N ASP A 57 0.29 -37.74 -3.00
CA ASP A 57 -0.32 -37.84 -1.67
C ASP A 57 0.55 -37.28 -0.54
N ILE A 58 1.88 -37.22 -0.69
CA ILE A 58 2.77 -36.43 0.18
C ILE A 58 2.57 -34.92 -0.03
N LEU A 59 2.24 -34.50 -1.26
CA LEU A 59 2.05 -33.10 -1.64
C LEU A 59 0.61 -32.58 -1.47
N LYS A 60 -0.35 -33.42 -1.07
CA LYS A 60 -1.69 -32.93 -0.69
C LYS A 60 -1.65 -32.41 0.75
N PRO A 61 -2.09 -31.15 0.99
CA PRO A 61 -2.28 -30.70 2.36
C PRO A 61 -3.39 -31.54 3.01
N SER A 62 -3.08 -32.16 4.14
CA SER A 62 -4.09 -32.75 5.04
C SER A 62 -5.11 -31.66 5.43
N PRO A 63 -6.41 -31.98 5.58
CA PRO A 63 -7.41 -30.98 5.94
C PRO A 63 -7.03 -30.37 7.30
N GLY A 64 -6.69 -29.08 7.31
CA GLY A 64 -6.32 -28.32 8.53
C GLY A 64 -4.87 -27.84 8.66
N LYS A 65 -3.99 -27.97 7.65
CA LYS A 65 -2.59 -27.49 7.71
C LYS A 65 -2.31 -26.26 6.83
N SER A 66 -1.39 -25.40 7.28
CA SER A 66 -1.03 -24.11 6.67
C SER A 66 -0.52 -24.28 5.23
N PRO A 67 -0.93 -23.43 4.26
CA PRO A 67 -0.52 -23.59 2.87
C PRO A 67 0.90 -23.04 2.66
N GLY A 68 1.91 -23.91 2.50
CA GLY A 68 3.21 -23.48 1.96
C GLY A 68 4.45 -24.17 2.52
N THR A 69 4.36 -24.99 3.57
CA THR A 69 5.53 -25.69 4.11
C THR A 69 5.75 -27.03 3.42
N ARG A 70 6.98 -27.31 2.97
CA ARG A 70 7.36 -28.68 2.63
C ARG A 70 7.44 -29.52 3.91
N PRO A 71 7.08 -30.80 3.90
CA PRO A 71 7.14 -31.66 5.08
C PRO A 71 8.53 -31.69 5.75
N GLU A 72 9.60 -31.57 4.95
CA GLU A 72 10.99 -31.48 5.41
C GLU A 72 11.29 -30.22 6.25
N ASP A 73 10.76 -29.05 5.87
CA ASP A 73 11.02 -27.79 6.57
C ASP A 73 10.26 -27.72 7.92
N GLU A 74 9.09 -28.38 8.02
CA GLU A 74 8.36 -28.51 9.29
C GLU A 74 9.08 -29.45 10.28
N ALA A 75 9.72 -30.52 9.77
CA ALA A 75 10.50 -31.45 10.58
C ALA A 75 11.76 -30.79 11.17
N GLU A 76 12.32 -29.79 10.48
CA GLU A 76 13.46 -28.99 10.94
C GLU A 76 13.09 -27.76 11.78
N GLY A 77 11.79 -27.52 12.01
CA GLY A 77 11.31 -26.36 12.79
C GLY A 77 11.54 -25.01 12.11
N LYS A 78 11.81 -24.99 10.79
CA LYS A 78 11.99 -23.77 10.01
C LYS A 78 10.67 -23.00 9.89
N PRO A 79 10.69 -21.66 9.88
CA PRO A 79 9.47 -20.88 9.70
C PRO A 79 8.87 -21.16 8.31
N PRO A 80 7.53 -21.15 8.17
CA PRO A 80 6.87 -21.37 6.89
C PRO A 80 7.43 -20.45 5.80
N GLN A 81 7.77 -21.04 4.65
CA GLN A 81 8.32 -20.30 3.52
C GLN A 81 7.32 -19.25 3.05
N ARG A 82 7.82 -18.06 2.71
CA ARG A 82 6.99 -16.96 2.24
C ARG A 82 6.29 -17.35 0.93
N GLU A 83 5.02 -17.03 0.83
CA GLU A 83 4.27 -17.18 -0.42
C GLU A 83 4.89 -16.33 -1.54
N LYS A 84 4.59 -16.67 -2.80
CA LYS A 84 5.02 -15.90 -3.98
C LYS A 84 3.82 -15.70 -4.88
N TRP A 85 3.86 -14.66 -5.73
CA TRP A 85 2.82 -14.44 -6.73
C TRP A 85 2.64 -15.65 -7.64
N ALA A 86 1.39 -16.06 -7.85
CA ALA A 86 1.08 -17.20 -8.71
C ALA A 86 1.41 -16.89 -10.19
N SER A 87 1.20 -15.63 -10.61
CA SER A 87 1.52 -15.16 -11.96
C SER A 87 2.13 -13.76 -11.94
N LYS A 88 2.78 -13.36 -13.05
CA LYS A 88 3.29 -12.00 -13.23
C LYS A 88 2.15 -10.98 -13.30
N ILE A 89 1.03 -11.35 -13.91
CA ILE A 89 -0.14 -10.49 -14.07
C ILE A 89 -0.78 -10.21 -12.70
N ASP A 90 -0.77 -11.18 -11.79
CA ASP A 90 -1.30 -11.02 -10.44
C ASP A 90 -0.54 -9.89 -9.71
N PHE A 91 0.81 -9.85 -9.83
CA PHE A 91 1.62 -8.74 -9.32
C PHE A 91 1.30 -7.41 -10.02
N LEU A 92 1.33 -7.40 -11.36
CA LEU A 92 1.10 -6.18 -12.14
C LEU A 92 -0.27 -5.55 -11.86
N LEU A 93 -1.34 -6.35 -11.82
CA LEU A 93 -2.69 -5.87 -11.54
C LEU A 93 -2.84 -5.46 -10.07
N SER A 94 -2.19 -6.15 -9.12
CA SER A 94 -2.22 -5.76 -7.71
C SER A 94 -1.53 -4.42 -7.48
N VAL A 95 -0.35 -4.20 -8.07
CA VAL A 95 0.30 -2.88 -8.03
C VAL A 95 -0.54 -1.86 -8.78
N ALA A 96 -1.08 -2.23 -9.94
CA ALA A 96 -1.88 -1.33 -10.75
C ALA A 96 -3.14 -0.83 -10.05
N GLY A 97 -3.92 -1.73 -9.44
CA GLY A 97 -5.08 -1.35 -8.64
C GLY A 97 -4.69 -0.61 -7.36
N GLY A 98 -3.56 -0.98 -6.74
CA GLY A 98 -3.12 -0.37 -5.49
C GLY A 98 -2.86 1.14 -5.61
N PHE A 99 -2.16 1.57 -6.65
CA PHE A 99 -1.76 2.97 -6.84
C PHE A 99 -2.66 3.77 -7.82
N ILE A 100 -3.49 3.12 -8.65
CA ILE A 100 -4.49 3.77 -9.51
C ILE A 100 -5.81 3.75 -8.76
N GLY A 101 -5.96 4.75 -7.89
CA GLY A 101 -7.10 4.86 -6.99
C GLY A 101 -7.88 6.14 -7.23
N LEU A 102 -8.58 6.56 -6.18
CA LEU A 102 -9.40 7.77 -6.20
C LEU A 102 -8.57 9.01 -6.52
N GLY A 103 -7.33 9.09 -6.01
CA GLY A 103 -6.40 10.21 -6.24
C GLY A 103 -6.19 10.55 -7.72
N ASN A 104 -6.18 9.54 -8.59
CA ASN A 104 -6.05 9.73 -10.04
C ASN A 104 -7.29 10.37 -10.65
N VAL A 105 -8.48 10.05 -10.12
CA VAL A 105 -9.77 10.48 -10.69
C VAL A 105 -10.18 11.84 -10.14
N TRP A 106 -10.10 12.07 -8.83
CA TRP A 106 -10.67 13.28 -8.23
C TRP A 106 -9.67 14.37 -7.80
N ARG A 107 -8.39 14.03 -7.66
CA ARG A 107 -7.38 14.93 -7.06
C ARG A 107 -6.47 15.47 -8.14
N PHE A 108 -5.88 14.59 -8.96
CA PHE A 108 -5.00 15.03 -10.05
C PHE A 108 -5.69 16.03 -11.00
N PRO A 109 -6.91 15.79 -11.50
CA PRO A 109 -7.55 16.74 -12.41
C PRO A 109 -7.81 18.10 -11.75
N TYR A 110 -8.26 18.09 -10.50
CA TYR A 110 -8.47 19.30 -9.70
C TYR A 110 -7.16 20.08 -9.50
N LEU A 111 -6.06 19.40 -9.16
CA LEU A 111 -4.76 20.03 -8.98
C LEU A 111 -4.21 20.60 -10.29
N CYS A 112 -4.41 19.90 -11.41
CA CYS A 112 -4.03 20.40 -12.72
C CYS A 112 -4.71 21.75 -13.01
N TYR A 113 -6.03 21.80 -12.88
CA TYR A 113 -6.81 23.04 -13.03
C TYR A 113 -6.35 24.14 -12.07
N LYS A 114 -6.32 23.87 -10.75
CA LYS A 114 -5.96 24.85 -9.70
C LYS A 114 -4.56 25.45 -9.89
N ASN A 115 -3.63 24.67 -10.44
CA ASN A 115 -2.21 25.01 -10.51
C ASN A 115 -1.75 25.42 -11.91
N GLY A 116 -2.66 25.96 -12.72
CA GLY A 116 -2.32 26.58 -14.01
C GLY A 116 -2.51 25.66 -15.22
N GLY A 117 -3.45 24.71 -15.12
CA GLY A 117 -3.80 23.79 -16.20
C GLY A 117 -2.59 23.02 -16.69
N GLY A 118 -2.35 23.04 -18.01
CA GLY A 118 -1.23 22.35 -18.64
C GLY A 118 0.15 22.75 -18.12
N ALA A 119 0.31 23.94 -17.51
CA ALA A 119 1.59 24.35 -16.90
C ALA A 119 1.95 23.47 -15.70
N PHE A 120 0.97 22.96 -14.95
CA PHE A 120 1.16 22.05 -13.82
C PHE A 120 1.87 20.74 -14.20
N LEU A 121 1.77 20.34 -15.48
CA LEU A 121 2.41 19.11 -15.95
C LEU A 121 3.94 19.21 -15.89
N ILE A 122 4.52 20.41 -15.94
CA ILE A 122 5.98 20.61 -15.82
C ILE A 122 6.50 20.14 -14.45
N PRO A 123 6.06 20.71 -13.31
CA PRO A 123 6.48 20.22 -12.00
C PRO A 123 6.03 18.78 -11.79
N TYR A 124 4.85 18.37 -12.25
CA TYR A 124 4.39 16.99 -12.16
C TYR A 124 5.39 16.00 -12.79
N PHE A 125 5.85 16.25 -14.02
CA PHE A 125 6.82 15.38 -14.68
C PHE A 125 8.22 15.44 -14.04
N ILE A 126 8.62 16.58 -13.50
CA ILE A 126 9.87 16.70 -12.72
C ILE A 126 9.81 15.80 -11.48
N PHE A 127 8.70 15.81 -10.73
CA PHE A 127 8.54 14.90 -9.59
C PHE A 127 8.37 13.45 -10.02
N LEU A 128 7.72 13.18 -11.15
CA LEU A 128 7.55 11.83 -11.69
C LEU A 128 8.91 11.16 -11.97
N PHE A 129 9.75 11.79 -12.80
CA PHE A 129 11.05 11.25 -13.17
C PHE A 129 12.14 11.55 -12.14
N GLY A 130 11.99 12.61 -11.35
CA GLY A 130 12.97 12.99 -10.34
C GLY A 130 12.83 12.23 -9.02
N GLY A 131 11.61 11.82 -8.65
CA GLY A 131 11.32 11.21 -7.34
C GLY A 131 10.39 10.00 -7.39
N GLY A 132 9.20 10.12 -7.97
CA GLY A 132 8.15 9.09 -7.95
C GLY A 132 8.59 7.75 -8.52
N LEU A 133 8.98 7.71 -9.81
CA LEU A 133 9.47 6.50 -10.47
C LEU A 133 10.73 5.91 -9.79
N PRO A 134 11.76 6.71 -9.46
CA PRO A 134 12.92 6.23 -8.71
C PRO A 134 12.56 5.57 -7.38
N VAL A 135 11.77 6.22 -6.53
CA VAL A 135 11.45 5.71 -5.19
C VAL A 135 10.52 4.49 -5.29
N PHE A 136 9.54 4.52 -6.20
CA PHE A 136 8.71 3.36 -6.47
C PHE A 136 9.54 2.13 -6.88
N PHE A 137 10.45 2.30 -7.84
CA PHE A 137 11.35 1.22 -8.24
C PHE A 137 12.24 0.76 -7.09
N LEU A 138 12.74 1.70 -6.27
CA LEU A 138 13.57 1.40 -5.11
C LEU A 138 12.84 0.52 -4.11
N GLU A 139 11.61 0.87 -3.71
CA GLU A 139 10.84 0.08 -2.73
C GLU A 139 10.55 -1.33 -3.24
N VAL A 140 10.17 -1.49 -4.51
CA VAL A 140 9.92 -2.80 -5.12
C VAL A 140 11.19 -3.65 -5.16
N VAL A 141 12.34 -3.04 -5.51
CA VAL A 141 13.65 -3.69 -5.51
C VAL A 141 14.06 -4.12 -4.11
N LEU A 142 13.94 -3.25 -3.11
CA LEU A 142 14.27 -3.57 -1.72
C LEU A 142 13.44 -4.76 -1.22
N GLY A 143 12.14 -4.76 -1.53
CA GLY A 143 11.26 -5.88 -1.23
C GLY A 143 11.70 -7.17 -1.93
N GLN A 144 11.88 -7.13 -3.24
CA GLN A 144 12.24 -8.31 -4.03
C GLN A 144 13.60 -8.90 -3.62
N TYR A 145 14.59 -8.04 -3.38
CA TYR A 145 15.95 -8.43 -3.02
C TYR A 145 16.01 -9.07 -1.62
N THR A 146 15.36 -8.45 -0.64
CA THR A 146 15.39 -8.95 0.75
C THR A 146 14.40 -10.07 1.00
N SER A 147 13.34 -10.18 0.19
CA SER A 147 12.16 -11.03 0.40
C SER A 147 11.47 -10.78 1.77
N GLU A 148 11.55 -9.55 2.26
CA GLU A 148 11.02 -9.08 3.55
C GLU A 148 10.02 -7.93 3.38
N GLY A 149 9.12 -7.77 4.36
CA GLY A 149 8.20 -6.63 4.45
C GLY A 149 8.90 -5.32 4.80
N GLY A 150 8.11 -4.26 4.92
CA GLY A 150 8.59 -2.86 5.03
C GLY A 150 9.39 -2.51 6.29
N ILE A 151 9.39 -3.34 7.35
CA ILE A 151 10.26 -3.11 8.54
C ILE A 151 11.54 -3.95 8.45
N THR A 152 11.39 -5.27 8.26
CA THR A 152 12.51 -6.20 8.31
C THR A 152 13.47 -6.05 7.12
N CYS A 153 13.02 -5.46 6.00
CA CYS A 153 13.92 -5.10 4.89
C CYS A 153 15.01 -4.10 5.32
N TRP A 154 14.64 -3.06 6.09
CA TRP A 154 15.58 -2.05 6.58
C TRP A 154 16.51 -2.61 7.64
N GLU A 155 16.06 -3.57 8.45
CA GLU A 155 16.94 -4.25 9.40
C GLU A 155 18.06 -5.04 8.72
N LYS A 156 17.83 -5.57 7.51
CA LYS A 156 18.88 -6.25 6.72
C LYS A 156 19.79 -5.26 6.00
N ILE A 157 19.19 -4.27 5.33
CA ILE A 157 19.92 -3.35 4.46
C ILE A 157 20.68 -2.28 5.26
N CYS A 158 20.03 -1.65 6.23
CA CYS A 158 20.61 -0.54 6.98
C CYS A 158 19.98 -0.44 8.39
N PRO A 159 20.49 -1.19 9.39
CA PRO A 159 19.87 -1.31 10.71
C PRO A 159 19.67 0.02 11.46
N ILE A 160 20.56 1.00 11.24
CA ILE A 160 20.45 2.35 11.80
C ILE A 160 19.19 3.08 11.33
N PHE A 161 18.69 2.75 10.13
CA PHE A 161 17.50 3.34 9.51
C PHE A 161 16.27 2.43 9.57
N THR A 162 16.23 1.40 10.42
CA THR A 162 15.00 0.59 10.63
C THR A 162 13.79 1.45 11.04
N GLY A 163 14.02 2.65 11.59
CA GLY A 163 12.96 3.61 11.89
C GLY A 163 12.13 4.06 10.68
N ILE A 164 12.66 3.94 9.45
CA ILE A 164 11.92 4.19 8.21
C ILE A 164 10.71 3.25 8.12
N GLY A 165 10.94 1.95 8.28
CA GLY A 165 9.86 0.96 8.23
C GLY A 165 8.80 1.18 9.30
N TYR A 166 9.20 1.55 10.52
CA TYR A 166 8.24 1.91 11.57
C TYR A 166 7.45 3.17 11.23
N ALA A 167 8.10 4.20 10.67
CA ALA A 167 7.42 5.41 10.22
C ALA A 167 6.37 5.09 9.15
N SER A 168 6.74 4.32 8.12
CA SER A 168 5.82 3.87 7.07
C SER A 168 4.62 3.11 7.63
N ILE A 169 4.83 2.24 8.63
CA ILE A 169 3.74 1.49 9.26
C ILE A 169 2.80 2.37 10.09
N VAL A 170 3.30 3.40 10.75
CA VAL A 170 2.45 4.39 11.44
C VAL A 170 1.62 5.16 10.41
N ILE A 171 2.23 5.62 9.30
CA ILE A 171 1.53 6.37 8.25
C ILE A 171 0.42 5.51 7.63
N VAL A 172 0.73 4.29 7.17
CA VAL A 172 -0.25 3.41 6.52
C VAL A 172 -1.36 2.99 7.50
N SER A 173 -1.06 2.83 8.79
CA SER A 173 -2.09 2.53 9.80
C SER A 173 -3.10 3.66 9.94
N LEU A 174 -2.62 4.91 9.99
CA LEU A 174 -3.49 6.08 10.05
C LEU A 174 -4.27 6.27 8.73
N LEU A 175 -3.60 6.03 7.60
CA LEU A 175 -4.20 6.11 6.27
C LEU A 175 -5.34 5.11 6.09
N ASN A 176 -5.12 3.84 6.43
CA ASN A 176 -6.11 2.77 6.34
C ASN A 176 -7.40 3.07 7.12
N VAL A 177 -7.31 3.81 8.23
CA VAL A 177 -8.48 4.16 9.06
C VAL A 177 -9.36 5.22 8.40
N TYR A 178 -8.78 6.26 7.80
CA TYR A 178 -9.57 7.35 7.22
C TYR A 178 -9.96 7.08 5.76
N TYR A 179 -9.08 6.47 4.96
CA TYR A 179 -9.32 6.25 3.54
C TYR A 179 -10.55 5.37 3.30
N ILE A 180 -10.72 4.32 4.11
CA ILE A 180 -11.87 3.41 4.01
C ILE A 180 -13.22 4.07 4.31
N VAL A 181 -13.25 5.22 4.98
CA VAL A 181 -14.48 5.99 5.21
C VAL A 181 -15.04 6.52 3.89
N ILE A 182 -14.18 6.84 2.93
CA ILE A 182 -14.57 7.25 1.58
C ILE A 182 -15.35 6.12 0.88
N LEU A 183 -14.88 4.89 1.04
CA LEU A 183 -15.57 3.72 0.51
C LEU A 183 -16.92 3.51 1.20
N ALA A 184 -17.04 3.78 2.50
CA ALA A 184 -18.31 3.73 3.20
C ALA A 184 -19.32 4.75 2.62
N TRP A 185 -18.87 5.98 2.30
CA TRP A 185 -19.69 6.95 1.58
C TRP A 185 -20.07 6.47 0.18
N GLY A 186 -19.11 5.93 -0.59
CA GLY A 186 -19.36 5.32 -1.90
C GLY A 186 -20.41 4.22 -1.86
N LEU A 187 -20.35 3.37 -0.84
CA LEU A 187 -21.29 2.26 -0.65
C LEU A 187 -22.68 2.76 -0.26
N TYR A 188 -22.74 3.77 0.61
CA TYR A 188 -24.00 4.44 0.95
C TYR A 188 -24.68 5.02 -0.29
N TYR A 189 -23.94 5.78 -1.11
CA TYR A 189 -24.47 6.33 -2.35
C TYR A 189 -24.87 5.26 -3.37
N LEU A 190 -24.13 4.15 -3.45
CA LEU A 190 -24.51 3.01 -4.28
C LEU A 190 -25.86 2.44 -3.85
N PHE A 191 -26.08 2.21 -2.56
CA PHE A 191 -27.38 1.75 -2.05
C PHE A 191 -28.50 2.74 -2.34
N GLN A 192 -28.24 4.04 -2.20
CA GLN A 192 -29.20 5.10 -2.51
C GLN A 192 -29.49 5.24 -4.02
N SER A 193 -28.63 4.70 -4.88
CA SER A 193 -28.81 4.73 -6.35
C SER A 193 -29.83 3.71 -6.87
N PHE A 194 -30.20 2.69 -6.08
CA PHE A 194 -31.18 1.67 -6.45
C PHE A 194 -32.63 2.14 -6.28
N GLN A 195 -32.95 3.31 -6.83
CA GLN A 195 -34.27 3.91 -6.82
C GLN A 195 -34.59 4.44 -8.23
N SER A 196 -35.86 4.62 -8.58
CA SER A 196 -36.24 5.14 -9.91
C SER A 196 -35.87 6.62 -10.08
N VAL A 197 -35.91 7.39 -8.99
CA VAL A 197 -35.51 8.79 -8.91
C VAL A 197 -34.39 8.88 -7.88
N LEU A 198 -33.28 9.51 -8.25
CA LEU A 198 -32.14 9.66 -7.34
C LEU A 198 -32.50 10.62 -6.19
N PRO A 199 -32.16 10.30 -4.93
CA PRO A 199 -32.61 11.07 -3.78
C PRO A 199 -32.02 12.49 -3.72
N TRP A 200 -30.91 12.73 -4.41
CA TRP A 200 -30.26 14.05 -4.52
C TRP A 200 -30.69 14.85 -5.76
N ALA A 201 -31.62 14.35 -6.56
CA ALA A 201 -32.03 15.02 -7.80
C ALA A 201 -32.93 16.26 -7.56
N HIS A 202 -33.79 16.21 -6.54
CA HIS A 202 -34.85 17.19 -6.30
C HIS A 202 -34.81 17.77 -4.89
N CYS A 203 -35.39 18.95 -4.72
CA CYS A 203 -35.69 19.52 -3.41
C CYS A 203 -36.99 18.90 -2.83
N HIS A 204 -37.38 19.28 -1.61
CA HIS A 204 -38.56 18.78 -0.88
C HIS A 204 -38.44 17.38 -0.24
N GLN A 205 -37.21 16.94 0.03
CA GLN A 205 -36.95 15.79 0.89
C GLN A 205 -36.92 16.20 2.37
N LYS A 206 -36.97 15.21 3.27
CA LYS A 206 -37.01 15.43 4.73
C LYS A 206 -35.82 16.23 5.28
N TRP A 207 -34.67 16.15 4.61
CA TRP A 207 -33.44 16.85 4.99
C TRP A 207 -33.34 18.25 4.38
N ASN A 208 -34.18 18.60 3.40
CA ASN A 208 -34.04 19.85 2.68
C ASN A 208 -34.52 21.06 3.48
N THR A 209 -33.88 22.20 3.24
CA THR A 209 -34.32 23.50 3.78
C THR A 209 -35.28 24.20 2.82
N PRO A 210 -35.98 25.25 3.29
CA PRO A 210 -36.68 26.19 2.41
C PRO A 210 -35.74 26.95 1.44
N THR A 211 -34.43 26.95 1.68
CA THR A 211 -33.41 27.57 0.82
C THR A 211 -32.83 26.60 -0.21
N CYS A 212 -33.35 25.37 -0.31
CA CYS A 212 -33.01 24.45 -1.40
C CYS A 212 -33.61 24.95 -2.71
N VAL A 213 -32.77 25.10 -3.74
CA VAL A 213 -33.22 25.48 -5.09
C VAL A 213 -32.77 24.45 -6.12
N GLU A 214 -33.73 24.01 -6.93
CA GLU A 214 -33.47 23.17 -8.09
C GLU A 214 -32.88 23.99 -9.25
N ASP A 215 -31.99 23.38 -10.03
CA ASP A 215 -31.30 24.06 -11.13
C ASP A 215 -32.23 24.48 -12.27
N THR A 216 -33.39 23.83 -12.40
CA THR A 216 -34.42 24.19 -13.37
C THR A 216 -34.96 25.60 -13.12
N LEU A 217 -35.09 26.02 -11.85
CA LEU A 217 -35.41 27.40 -11.50
C LEU A 217 -34.26 28.36 -11.83
N ARG A 218 -33.00 27.90 -11.79
CA ARG A 218 -31.79 28.69 -12.13
C ARG A 218 -31.69 29.13 -13.58
N LYS A 219 -32.23 28.33 -14.50
CA LYS A 219 -32.34 28.70 -15.91
C LYS A 219 -33.33 29.86 -16.15
N ASN A 220 -34.36 30.02 -15.32
CA ASN A 220 -35.31 31.13 -15.42
C ASN A 220 -34.75 32.40 -14.76
N LYS A 221 -33.88 33.12 -15.49
CA LYS A 221 -33.20 34.36 -15.03
C LYS A 221 -34.16 35.37 -14.39
N THR A 222 -35.39 35.48 -14.87
CA THR A 222 -36.41 36.42 -14.35
C THR A 222 -36.83 36.09 -12.91
N LEU A 223 -36.99 34.80 -12.60
CA LEU A 223 -37.33 34.32 -11.25
C LEU A 223 -36.09 34.34 -10.34
N TRP A 224 -34.92 34.05 -10.89
CA TRP A 224 -33.66 34.10 -10.14
C TRP A 224 -33.26 35.49 -9.65
N ILE A 225 -33.46 36.51 -10.49
CA ILE A 225 -33.21 37.91 -10.12
C ILE A 225 -34.22 38.38 -9.06
N SER A 226 -35.47 37.90 -9.10
CA SER A 226 -36.49 38.25 -8.10
C SER A 226 -36.24 37.66 -6.70
N LEU A 227 -35.42 36.61 -6.59
CA LEU A 227 -35.16 35.89 -5.34
C LEU A 227 -33.99 36.46 -4.51
N ASN A 228 -33.35 37.57 -4.94
CA ASN A 228 -32.24 38.24 -4.24
C ASN A 228 -31.20 37.24 -3.67
N ALA A 229 -30.77 36.33 -4.53
CA ALA A 229 -30.29 35.00 -4.18
C ALA A 229 -28.76 34.93 -3.98
N THR A 230 -28.28 35.26 -2.78
CA THR A 230 -26.87 35.00 -2.40
C THR A 230 -26.69 33.74 -1.54
N ASN A 231 -27.76 33.20 -0.92
CA ASN A 231 -27.68 32.13 0.09
C ASN A 231 -28.55 30.89 -0.23
N PHE A 232 -28.62 30.46 -1.49
CA PHE A 232 -29.35 29.23 -1.86
C PHE A 232 -28.42 28.04 -2.05
N THR A 233 -28.88 26.87 -1.61
CA THR A 233 -28.14 25.59 -1.63
C THR A 233 -28.72 24.64 -2.68
N SER A 234 -27.88 23.76 -3.23
CA SER A 234 -28.34 22.75 -4.19
C SER A 234 -28.88 21.50 -3.48
N PRO A 235 -29.82 20.75 -4.09
CA PRO A 235 -30.36 19.52 -3.49
C PRO A 235 -29.27 18.47 -3.21
N VAL A 236 -28.21 18.43 -4.03
CA VAL A 236 -27.09 17.49 -3.84
C VAL A 236 -26.19 17.92 -2.68
N THR A 237 -25.94 19.22 -2.54
CA THR A 237 -25.19 19.76 -1.39
C THR A 237 -25.92 19.46 -0.09
N GLU A 238 -27.24 19.70 -0.05
CA GLU A 238 -28.03 19.38 1.16
C GLU A 238 -28.15 17.89 1.42
N PHE A 239 -28.23 17.05 0.38
CA PHE A 239 -28.18 15.60 0.56
C PHE A 239 -26.86 15.17 1.22
N TRP A 240 -25.73 15.69 0.74
CA TRP A 240 -24.41 15.39 1.32
C TRP A 240 -24.29 15.91 2.76
N GLU A 241 -24.49 17.20 2.98
CA GLU A 241 -24.21 17.83 4.27
C GLU A 241 -25.25 17.47 5.33
N ARG A 242 -26.54 17.36 4.98
CA ARG A 242 -27.62 17.22 5.97
C ARG A 242 -28.12 15.79 6.13
N ASN A 243 -28.14 14.99 5.05
CA ASN A 243 -28.62 13.62 5.11
C ASN A 243 -27.49 12.59 5.30
N VAL A 244 -26.48 12.61 4.43
CA VAL A 244 -25.36 11.65 4.47
C VAL A 244 -24.52 11.89 5.72
N LEU A 245 -23.94 13.10 5.84
CA LEU A 245 -23.07 13.45 6.95
C LEU A 245 -23.86 13.87 8.21
N SER A 246 -24.97 14.60 8.03
CA SER A 246 -25.64 15.33 9.12
C SER A 246 -24.65 16.20 9.89
N LEU A 247 -23.96 17.06 9.14
CA LEU A 247 -22.80 17.82 9.57
C LEU A 247 -23.10 18.69 10.80
N SER A 248 -22.28 18.55 11.83
CA SER A 248 -22.33 19.42 13.01
C SER A 248 -21.68 20.78 12.78
N SER A 249 -21.80 21.66 13.77
CA SER A 249 -21.20 23.00 13.84
C SER A 249 -19.67 23.00 13.73
N GLY A 250 -18.99 21.97 14.24
CA GLY A 250 -17.54 21.93 14.34
C GLY A 250 -17.01 20.63 14.91
N ILE A 251 -15.68 20.55 15.07
CA ILE A 251 -15.00 19.37 15.64
C ILE A 251 -15.23 19.24 17.15
N GLU A 252 -15.60 20.33 17.81
CA GLU A 252 -15.98 20.37 19.23
C GLU A 252 -17.28 19.60 19.49
N ASP A 253 -18.19 19.63 18.50
CA ASP A 253 -19.50 19.01 18.57
C ASP A 253 -19.54 17.75 17.69
N ILE A 254 -18.97 16.65 18.19
CA ILE A 254 -18.87 15.38 17.46
C ILE A 254 -20.24 14.77 17.11
N GLY A 255 -21.25 15.04 17.92
CA GLY A 255 -22.62 14.54 17.74
C GLY A 255 -22.73 13.02 17.87
N ILE A 256 -23.78 12.44 17.27
CA ILE A 256 -24.06 11.00 17.32
C ILE A 256 -23.41 10.22 16.16
N ILE A 257 -23.24 8.91 16.34
CA ILE A 257 -22.81 8.01 15.25
C ILE A 257 -23.95 7.84 14.23
N LYS A 258 -23.64 8.06 12.96
CA LYS A 258 -24.56 7.79 11.84
C LYS A 258 -24.55 6.29 11.54
N TRP A 259 -25.52 5.57 12.10
CA TRP A 259 -25.58 4.10 12.01
C TRP A 259 -25.58 3.56 10.58
N ASP A 260 -26.22 4.25 9.62
CA ASP A 260 -26.21 3.83 8.22
C ASP A 260 -24.78 3.82 7.63
N LEU A 261 -23.99 4.85 7.95
CA LEU A 261 -22.59 4.94 7.55
C LEU A 261 -21.72 3.95 8.33
N ALA A 262 -21.99 3.74 9.62
CA ALA A 262 -21.28 2.74 10.43
C ALA A 262 -21.47 1.32 9.87
N LEU A 263 -22.68 0.97 9.42
CA LEU A 263 -22.95 -0.31 8.76
C LEU A 263 -22.27 -0.42 7.40
N CYS A 264 -22.26 0.66 6.60
CA CYS A 264 -21.50 0.69 5.35
C CYS A 264 -20.00 0.50 5.61
N LEU A 265 -19.45 1.18 6.61
CA LEU A 265 -18.06 1.08 7.02
C LEU A 265 -17.70 -0.36 7.46
N LEU A 266 -18.57 -0.99 8.26
CA LEU A 266 -18.40 -2.39 8.65
C LEU A 266 -18.37 -3.31 7.43
N LEU A 267 -19.32 -3.12 6.50
CA LEU A 267 -19.41 -3.94 5.29
C LEU A 267 -18.17 -3.80 4.41
N VAL A 268 -17.64 -2.59 4.21
CA VAL A 268 -16.40 -2.38 3.45
C VAL A 268 -15.20 -3.06 4.14
N TRP A 269 -15.08 -2.97 5.47
CA TRP A 269 -14.03 -3.71 6.19
C TRP A 269 -14.13 -5.22 6.04
N VAL A 270 -15.35 -5.76 6.06
CA VAL A 270 -15.60 -7.19 5.81
C VAL A 270 -15.19 -7.58 4.39
N ILE A 271 -15.54 -6.77 3.38
CA ILE A 271 -15.10 -6.99 1.99
C ILE A 271 -13.56 -6.96 1.92
N CYS A 272 -12.92 -5.94 2.51
CA CYS A 272 -11.47 -5.79 2.53
C CYS A 272 -10.79 -7.01 3.18
N PHE A 273 -11.32 -7.50 4.30
CA PHE A 273 -10.84 -8.71 4.98
C PHE A 273 -10.83 -9.92 4.03
N PHE A 274 -11.95 -10.21 3.36
CA PHE A 274 -12.02 -11.34 2.43
C PHE A 274 -11.15 -11.17 1.19
N CYS A 275 -10.81 -9.94 0.79
CA CYS A 275 -9.88 -9.70 -0.30
C CYS A 275 -8.46 -10.19 0.04
N ILE A 276 -8.01 -10.05 1.31
CA ILE A 276 -6.63 -10.32 1.75
C ILE A 276 -6.46 -11.53 2.67
N TRP A 277 -7.54 -12.18 3.10
CA TRP A 277 -7.50 -13.23 4.12
C TRP A 277 -6.48 -14.35 3.81
N LYS A 278 -6.39 -14.80 2.56
CA LYS A 278 -5.41 -15.81 2.08
C LYS A 278 -4.17 -15.17 1.44
N GLY A 279 -3.88 -13.92 1.79
CA GLY A 279 -2.75 -13.14 1.28
C GLY A 279 -2.82 -12.94 -0.24
N VAL A 280 -1.64 -12.88 -0.85
CA VAL A 280 -1.45 -12.63 -2.29
C VAL A 280 -2.18 -13.63 -3.21
N LYS A 281 -2.54 -14.82 -2.72
CA LYS A 281 -3.36 -15.79 -3.48
C LYS A 281 -4.81 -15.34 -3.65
N SER A 282 -5.38 -14.65 -2.66
CA SER A 282 -6.74 -14.08 -2.75
C SER A 282 -6.69 -12.74 -3.47
N THR A 283 -5.78 -11.87 -3.03
CA THR A 283 -5.56 -10.54 -3.61
C THR A 283 -5.35 -10.62 -5.11
N GLY A 284 -4.43 -11.49 -5.56
CA GLY A 284 -4.11 -11.69 -6.97
C GLY A 284 -5.28 -12.20 -7.83
N LYS A 285 -6.37 -12.70 -7.24
CA LYS A 285 -7.58 -13.10 -7.99
C LYS A 285 -8.64 -12.02 -8.02
N VAL A 286 -8.84 -11.32 -6.91
CA VAL A 286 -9.83 -10.24 -6.80
C VAL A 286 -9.50 -9.09 -7.75
N VAL A 287 -8.21 -8.74 -7.88
CA VAL A 287 -7.69 -7.66 -8.73
C VAL A 287 -8.07 -7.78 -10.21
N TYR A 288 -8.39 -8.98 -10.71
CA TYR A 288 -8.80 -9.14 -12.12
C TYR A 288 -10.12 -8.44 -12.41
N ILE A 289 -11.01 -8.33 -11.43
CA ILE A 289 -12.30 -7.62 -11.58
C ILE A 289 -12.14 -6.19 -11.08
N THR A 290 -11.61 -6.06 -9.86
CA THR A 290 -11.58 -4.77 -9.16
C THR A 290 -10.67 -3.76 -9.85
N ALA A 291 -9.53 -4.18 -10.42
CA ALA A 291 -8.64 -3.26 -11.13
C ALA A 291 -9.09 -3.01 -12.57
N THR A 292 -9.66 -3.99 -13.27
CA THR A 292 -9.98 -3.86 -14.71
C THR A 292 -11.27 -3.08 -14.97
N PHE A 293 -12.29 -3.25 -14.14
CA PHE A 293 -13.58 -2.59 -14.32
C PHE A 293 -13.47 -1.05 -14.31
N PRO A 294 -12.71 -0.43 -13.38
CA PRO A 294 -12.50 1.01 -13.42
C PRO A 294 -11.88 1.54 -14.71
N PHE A 295 -10.94 0.83 -15.33
CA PHE A 295 -10.39 1.25 -16.63
C PHE A 295 -11.44 1.26 -17.73
N ILE A 296 -12.28 0.21 -17.78
CA ILE A 296 -13.39 0.13 -18.73
C ILE A 296 -14.37 1.28 -18.48
N MET A 297 -14.71 1.53 -17.21
CA MET A 297 -15.62 2.60 -16.85
C MET A 297 -15.06 3.99 -17.13
N LEU A 298 -13.77 4.23 -16.88
CA LEU A 298 -13.11 5.49 -17.24
C LEU A 298 -13.16 5.73 -18.75
N LEU A 299 -12.97 4.69 -19.57
CA LEU A 299 -13.11 4.80 -21.02
C LEU A 299 -14.56 5.13 -21.44
N VAL A 300 -15.55 4.48 -20.82
CA VAL A 300 -16.98 4.75 -21.07
C VAL A 300 -17.34 6.19 -20.66
N LEU A 301 -16.91 6.63 -19.47
CA LEU A 301 -17.14 7.99 -18.99
C LEU A 301 -16.40 9.03 -19.82
N LEU A 302 -15.22 8.70 -20.35
CA LEU A 302 -14.51 9.58 -21.27
C LEU A 302 -15.31 9.77 -22.56
N ILE A 303 -15.72 8.69 -23.23
CA ILE A 303 -16.52 8.75 -24.46
C ILE A 303 -17.82 9.51 -24.20
N ARG A 304 -18.50 9.20 -23.09
CA ARG A 304 -19.74 9.89 -22.74
C ARG A 304 -19.49 11.37 -22.44
N GLY A 305 -18.47 11.68 -21.67
CA GLY A 305 -18.11 13.04 -21.26
C GLY A 305 -17.80 13.92 -22.46
N VAL A 306 -16.93 13.47 -23.38
CA VAL A 306 -16.54 14.28 -24.55
C VAL A 306 -17.65 14.45 -25.59
N THR A 307 -18.70 13.62 -25.55
CA THR A 307 -19.87 13.75 -26.43
C THR A 307 -20.97 14.65 -25.85
N LEU A 308 -20.83 15.11 -24.60
CA LEU A 308 -21.78 16.05 -24.00
C LEU A 308 -21.53 17.49 -24.50
N PRO A 309 -22.59 18.32 -24.58
CA PRO A 309 -22.42 19.74 -24.89
C PRO A 309 -21.61 20.42 -23.79
N GLY A 310 -20.70 21.33 -24.16
CA GLY A 310 -19.85 22.05 -23.19
C GLY A 310 -18.56 21.35 -22.77
N ALA A 311 -18.35 20.12 -23.23
CA ALA A 311 -17.14 19.36 -22.93
C ALA A 311 -15.84 20.08 -23.35
N ALA A 312 -15.86 20.79 -24.49
CA ALA A 312 -14.70 21.53 -25.00
C ALA A 312 -14.24 22.65 -24.05
N GLU A 313 -15.17 23.40 -23.47
CA GLU A 313 -14.84 24.42 -22.46
C GLU A 313 -14.27 23.77 -21.20
N GLY A 314 -14.87 22.67 -20.74
CA GLY A 314 -14.33 21.88 -19.63
C GLY A 314 -12.87 21.46 -19.84
N ILE A 315 -12.55 20.88 -21.00
CA ILE A 315 -11.19 20.46 -21.35
C ILE A 315 -10.23 21.65 -21.46
N LYS A 316 -10.71 22.80 -21.97
CA LYS A 316 -9.92 24.03 -21.98
C LYS A 316 -9.59 24.47 -20.56
N PHE A 317 -10.54 24.44 -19.63
CA PHE A 317 -10.27 24.73 -18.21
C PHE A 317 -9.27 23.76 -17.57
N TYR A 318 -9.25 22.51 -18.01
CA TYR A 318 -8.30 21.51 -17.52
C TYR A 318 -6.86 21.75 -18.01
N LEU A 319 -6.66 22.13 -19.28
CA LEU A 319 -5.33 22.12 -19.90
C LEU A 319 -4.80 23.47 -20.36
N TYR A 320 -5.60 24.53 -20.37
CA TYR A 320 -5.12 25.85 -20.80
C TYR A 320 -3.97 26.31 -19.88
N PRO A 321 -2.75 26.52 -20.40
CA PRO A 321 -1.57 26.70 -19.55
C PRO A 321 -1.47 28.14 -19.05
N ASP A 322 -1.43 28.30 -17.73
CA ASP A 322 -1.04 29.56 -17.07
C ASP A 322 0.34 29.41 -16.42
N ILE A 323 1.36 29.88 -17.16
CA ILE A 323 2.77 29.76 -16.76
C ILE A 323 3.06 30.60 -15.50
N SER A 324 2.28 31.65 -15.22
CA SER A 324 2.50 32.52 -14.05
C SER A 324 2.37 31.76 -12.74
N ARG A 325 1.55 30.69 -12.71
CA ARG A 325 1.35 29.83 -11.55
C ARG A 325 2.63 29.09 -11.12
N LEU A 326 3.59 28.85 -12.02
CA LEU A 326 4.84 28.16 -11.68
C LEU A 326 5.73 28.93 -10.70
N ALA A 327 5.52 30.24 -10.55
CA ALA A 327 6.22 31.06 -9.57
C ALA A 327 5.75 30.81 -8.13
N ASP A 328 4.57 30.20 -7.94
CA ASP A 328 4.02 29.87 -6.63
C ASP A 328 4.60 28.54 -6.12
N PRO A 329 5.34 28.52 -4.98
CA PRO A 329 5.89 27.29 -4.41
C PRO A 329 4.84 26.23 -4.10
N GLN A 330 3.57 26.62 -3.85
CA GLN A 330 2.48 25.68 -3.60
C GLN A 330 2.26 24.74 -4.78
N VAL A 331 2.49 25.20 -6.01
CA VAL A 331 2.35 24.39 -7.23
C VAL A 331 3.32 23.20 -7.22
N TRP A 332 4.54 23.41 -6.72
CA TRP A 332 5.57 22.38 -6.62
C TRP A 332 5.29 21.41 -5.48
N ILE A 333 4.80 21.90 -4.34
CA ILE A 333 4.36 21.05 -3.22
C ILE A 333 3.18 20.18 -3.66
N ASP A 334 2.17 20.75 -4.32
CA ASP A 334 1.01 20.02 -4.82
C ASP A 334 1.44 18.95 -5.83
N ALA A 335 2.38 19.25 -6.74
CA ALA A 335 2.92 18.27 -7.70
C ALA A 335 3.67 17.12 -7.02
N GLY A 336 4.59 17.43 -6.10
CA GLY A 336 5.36 16.41 -5.38
C GLY A 336 4.47 15.54 -4.51
N THR A 337 3.60 16.14 -3.69
CA THR A 337 2.68 15.38 -2.84
C THR A 337 1.70 14.54 -3.66
N GLN A 338 1.23 15.02 -4.81
CA GLN A 338 0.40 14.23 -5.73
C GLN A 338 1.14 13.00 -6.25
N ILE A 339 2.40 13.13 -6.69
CA ILE A 339 3.17 11.99 -7.20
C ILE A 339 3.40 10.95 -6.11
N PHE A 340 3.85 11.37 -4.92
CA PHE A 340 4.19 10.44 -3.84
C PHE A 340 2.95 9.71 -3.32
N PHE A 341 1.84 10.42 -3.16
CA PHE A 341 0.57 9.83 -2.77
C PHE A 341 0.00 8.93 -3.89
N SER A 342 0.04 9.36 -5.15
CA SER A 342 -0.49 8.60 -6.28
C SER A 342 0.29 7.33 -6.59
N TYR A 343 1.55 7.19 -6.15
CA TYR A 343 2.30 5.94 -6.30
C TYR A 343 2.23 5.07 -5.05
N ALA A 344 1.58 5.53 -3.97
CA ALA A 344 1.53 4.87 -2.67
C ALA A 344 2.93 4.49 -2.14
N ILE A 345 3.92 5.34 -2.40
CA ILE A 345 5.33 5.13 -1.98
C ILE A 345 5.58 5.66 -0.57
N CYS A 346 6.61 5.12 0.08
CA CYS A 346 7.00 5.41 1.46
C CYS A 346 5.99 4.91 2.52
N LEU A 347 5.01 4.09 2.10
CA LEU A 347 4.04 3.41 2.95
C LEU A 347 4.46 1.96 3.27
N GLY A 348 5.55 1.47 2.66
CA GLY A 348 6.02 0.08 2.81
C GLY A 348 5.17 -0.95 2.07
N ALA A 349 4.05 -0.56 1.46
CA ALA A 349 3.19 -1.44 0.68
C ALA A 349 3.91 -1.98 -0.57
N MET A 350 4.60 -1.12 -1.33
CA MET A 350 5.34 -1.54 -2.52
C MET A 350 6.51 -2.48 -2.19
N THR A 351 7.19 -2.26 -1.07
CA THR A 351 8.19 -3.19 -0.53
C THR A 351 7.59 -4.55 -0.18
N SER A 352 6.42 -4.56 0.46
CA SER A 352 5.69 -5.78 0.78
C SER A 352 5.20 -6.52 -0.47
N LEU A 353 4.67 -5.83 -1.49
CA LEU A 353 4.28 -6.45 -2.75
C LEU A 353 5.49 -7.00 -3.53
N GLY A 354 6.59 -6.24 -3.55
CA GLY A 354 7.84 -6.62 -4.20
C GLY A 354 8.50 -7.86 -3.57
N SER A 355 8.38 -8.05 -2.25
CA SER A 355 8.96 -9.22 -1.57
C SER A 355 8.25 -10.54 -1.86
N TYR A 356 7.04 -10.50 -2.42
CA TYR A 356 6.35 -11.66 -2.98
C TYR A 356 6.80 -12.00 -4.42
N ASN A 357 7.63 -11.17 -5.06
CA ASN A 357 8.21 -11.49 -6.37
C ASN A 357 9.26 -12.60 -6.29
N LYS A 358 9.45 -13.30 -7.40
CA LYS A 358 10.58 -14.20 -7.59
C LYS A 358 11.87 -13.38 -7.71
N TYR A 359 12.99 -13.91 -7.21
CA TYR A 359 14.26 -13.17 -7.16
C TYR A 359 14.72 -12.64 -8.54
N LYS A 360 14.58 -13.46 -9.58
CA LYS A 360 14.95 -13.11 -10.97
C LYS A 360 13.85 -12.38 -11.76
N TYR A 361 12.81 -11.87 -11.10
CA TYR A 361 11.74 -11.13 -11.76
C TYR A 361 12.25 -9.76 -12.24
N ASN A 362 11.95 -9.39 -13.49
CA ASN A 362 12.39 -8.10 -14.04
C ASN A 362 11.49 -6.95 -13.56
N CYS A 363 11.68 -6.54 -12.31
CA CYS A 363 10.92 -5.46 -11.70
C CYS A 363 11.18 -4.10 -12.34
N TYR A 364 12.36 -3.85 -12.91
CA TYR A 364 12.70 -2.56 -13.51
C TYR A 364 11.79 -2.21 -14.69
N ARG A 365 11.67 -3.12 -15.67
CA ARG A 365 10.79 -2.91 -16.84
C ARG A 365 9.35 -2.65 -16.40
N ASP A 366 8.87 -3.45 -15.46
CA ASP A 366 7.48 -3.41 -15.05
C ASP A 366 7.16 -2.19 -14.19
N CYS A 367 8.09 -1.73 -13.35
CA CYS A 367 7.92 -0.48 -12.61
C CYS A 367 7.82 0.73 -13.57
N LEU A 368 8.60 0.75 -14.65
CA LEU A 368 8.50 1.82 -15.66
C LEU A 368 7.15 1.80 -16.39
N LEU A 369 6.69 0.61 -16.80
CA LEU A 369 5.39 0.45 -17.47
C LEU A 369 4.24 0.84 -16.54
N LEU A 370 4.28 0.39 -15.29
CA LEU A 370 3.30 0.73 -14.26
C LEU A 370 3.29 2.24 -13.98
N GLY A 371 4.45 2.87 -13.86
CA GLY A 371 4.49 4.32 -13.67
C GLY A 371 3.92 5.10 -14.86
N CYS A 372 4.16 4.66 -16.09
CA CYS A 372 3.51 5.25 -17.27
C CYS A 372 1.99 5.07 -17.22
N LEU A 373 1.52 3.87 -16.82
CA LEU A 373 0.10 3.58 -16.66
C LEU A 373 -0.56 4.48 -15.60
N ASN A 374 0.08 4.67 -14.45
CA ASN A 374 -0.46 5.51 -13.36
C ASN A 374 -0.64 6.97 -13.78
N SER A 375 0.43 7.59 -14.31
CA SER A 375 0.38 8.99 -14.77
C SER A 375 -0.54 9.15 -15.97
N GLY A 376 -0.51 8.19 -16.91
CA GLY A 376 -1.39 8.17 -18.08
C GLY A 376 -2.87 8.09 -17.68
N THR A 377 -3.20 7.28 -16.67
CA THR A 377 -4.58 7.15 -16.18
C THR A 377 -5.06 8.43 -15.53
N SER A 378 -4.22 9.10 -14.74
CA SER A 378 -4.51 10.42 -14.17
C SER A 378 -4.76 11.48 -15.24
N PHE A 379 -3.96 11.46 -16.31
CA PHE A 379 -4.13 12.40 -17.41
C PHE A 379 -5.46 12.17 -18.15
N VAL A 380 -5.78 10.91 -18.45
CA VAL A 380 -7.02 10.50 -19.14
C VAL A 380 -8.26 10.72 -18.27
N SER A 381 -8.21 10.40 -16.97
CA SER A 381 -9.31 10.66 -16.05
C SER A 381 -9.66 12.14 -16.02
N GLY A 382 -8.66 13.03 -16.11
CA GLY A 382 -8.90 14.48 -16.17
C GLY A 382 -9.77 14.92 -17.34
N PHE A 383 -9.61 14.32 -18.52
CA PHE A 383 -10.54 14.56 -19.63
C PHE A 383 -11.95 14.06 -19.32
N ALA A 384 -12.08 12.88 -18.71
CA ALA A 384 -13.38 12.34 -18.31
C ALA A 384 -14.07 13.24 -17.26
N ILE A 385 -13.34 13.76 -16.27
CA ILE A 385 -13.89 14.66 -15.25
C ILE A 385 -14.29 15.99 -15.85
N PHE A 386 -13.35 16.68 -16.49
CA PHE A 386 -13.56 18.07 -16.90
C PHE A 386 -14.52 18.19 -18.06
N SER A 387 -14.65 17.17 -18.92
CA SER A 387 -15.71 17.16 -19.94
C SER A 387 -17.12 17.12 -19.31
N VAL A 388 -17.32 16.32 -18.26
CA VAL A 388 -18.59 16.27 -17.50
C VAL A 388 -18.83 17.56 -16.70
N LEU A 389 -17.79 18.14 -16.09
CA LEU A 389 -17.90 19.44 -15.41
C LEU A 389 -18.23 20.58 -16.38
N GLY A 390 -17.65 20.56 -17.58
CA GLY A 390 -17.96 21.53 -18.64
C GLY A 390 -19.43 21.45 -19.08
N PHE A 391 -19.95 20.24 -19.22
CA PHE A 391 -21.37 20.00 -19.44
C PHE A 391 -22.24 20.57 -18.30
N MET A 392 -21.90 20.27 -17.05
CA MET A 392 -22.61 20.77 -15.88
C MET A 392 -22.63 22.30 -15.84
N ALA A 393 -21.49 22.95 -16.09
CA ALA A 393 -21.38 24.40 -16.12
C ALA A 393 -22.23 25.03 -17.23
N GLN A 394 -22.22 24.43 -18.43
CA GLN A 394 -23.04 24.90 -19.55
C GLN A 394 -24.54 24.72 -19.27
N GLU A 395 -24.95 23.57 -18.74
CA GLU A 395 -26.35 23.32 -18.39
C GLU A 395 -26.83 24.26 -17.28
N GLN A 396 -26.00 24.58 -16.29
CA GLN A 396 -26.38 25.49 -15.21
C GLN A 396 -26.23 26.97 -15.56
N GLY A 397 -25.50 27.29 -16.63
CA GLY A 397 -25.16 28.67 -16.98
C GLY A 397 -24.23 29.35 -15.96
N VAL A 398 -23.34 28.58 -15.33
CA VAL A 398 -22.38 29.05 -14.31
C VAL A 398 -20.93 28.89 -14.79
N ASN A 399 -19.98 29.53 -14.11
CA ASN A 399 -18.57 29.34 -14.43
C ASN A 399 -18.10 27.95 -13.98
N ILE A 400 -17.21 27.34 -14.75
CA ILE A 400 -16.63 26.02 -14.43
C ILE A 400 -15.90 26.04 -13.07
N ALA A 401 -15.32 27.17 -12.69
CA ALA A 401 -14.67 27.36 -11.40
C ALA A 401 -15.62 27.16 -10.20
N ASP A 402 -16.92 27.45 -10.36
CA ASP A 402 -17.92 27.35 -9.30
C ASP A 402 -18.46 25.92 -9.12
N VAL A 403 -18.16 25.02 -10.06
CA VAL A 403 -18.57 23.60 -10.02
C VAL A 403 -17.39 22.65 -9.76
N ALA A 404 -16.16 23.16 -9.83
CA ALA A 404 -14.94 22.41 -9.59
C ALA A 404 -14.63 22.31 -8.09
N GLU A 405 -15.29 21.35 -7.43
CA GLU A 405 -15.04 21.03 -6.02
C GLU A 405 -13.73 20.25 -5.81
N SER A 406 -13.17 20.34 -4.60
CA SER A 406 -11.96 19.61 -4.22
C SER A 406 -12.27 18.38 -3.35
N GLY A 407 -11.46 17.33 -3.48
CA GLY A 407 -11.52 16.15 -2.61
C GLY A 407 -12.88 15.42 -2.69
N PRO A 408 -13.46 15.00 -1.54
CA PRO A 408 -14.75 14.29 -1.51
C PRO A 408 -15.90 15.05 -2.17
N GLY A 409 -15.88 16.40 -2.14
CA GLY A 409 -16.92 17.22 -2.78
C GLY A 409 -17.04 16.96 -4.29
N LEU A 410 -15.94 16.66 -4.96
CA LEU A 410 -15.98 16.35 -6.39
C LEU A 410 -16.76 15.06 -6.68
N ALA A 411 -16.53 14.00 -5.90
CA ALA A 411 -17.18 12.70 -6.12
C ALA A 411 -18.58 12.59 -5.52
N PHE A 412 -18.89 13.31 -4.43
CA PHE A 412 -20.16 13.18 -3.71
C PHE A 412 -21.11 14.37 -3.89
N ILE A 413 -20.64 15.46 -4.51
CA ILE A 413 -21.46 16.64 -4.84
C ILE A 413 -21.47 16.90 -6.34
N ALA A 414 -20.33 17.24 -6.94
CA ALA A 414 -20.28 17.66 -8.34
C ALA A 414 -20.65 16.52 -9.32
N TYR A 415 -20.12 15.32 -9.11
CA TYR A 415 -20.43 14.17 -9.96
C TYR A 415 -21.89 13.71 -9.90
N PRO A 416 -22.46 13.44 -8.71
CA PRO A 416 -23.85 13.03 -8.59
C PRO A 416 -24.80 14.07 -9.17
N LYS A 417 -24.43 15.34 -9.06
CA LYS A 417 -25.14 16.45 -9.69
C LYS A 417 -25.14 16.37 -11.22
N ALA A 418 -23.97 16.19 -11.84
CA ALA A 418 -23.87 16.05 -13.28
C ALA A 418 -24.61 14.79 -13.79
N VAL A 419 -24.51 13.68 -13.06
CA VAL A 419 -25.20 12.43 -13.36
C VAL A 419 -26.72 12.58 -13.34
N SER A 420 -27.28 13.32 -12.38
CA SER A 420 -28.72 13.61 -12.31
C SER A 420 -29.25 14.39 -13.51
N MET A 421 -28.38 15.07 -14.28
CA MET A 421 -28.74 15.80 -15.50
C MET A 421 -28.66 14.95 -16.77
N MET A 422 -28.07 13.76 -16.70
CA MET A 422 -27.93 12.88 -17.86
C MET A 422 -29.19 12.04 -18.08
N PRO A 423 -29.48 11.61 -19.33
CA PRO A 423 -30.50 10.60 -19.56
C PRO A 423 -30.11 9.28 -18.87
N LEU A 424 -31.10 8.62 -18.27
CA LEU A 424 -30.93 7.40 -17.44
C LEU A 424 -29.99 7.63 -16.24
N PRO A 425 -30.28 8.61 -15.36
CA PRO A 425 -29.36 9.05 -14.31
C PRO A 425 -29.00 7.94 -13.31
N THR A 426 -29.94 7.03 -13.04
CA THR A 426 -29.76 5.89 -12.14
C THR A 426 -28.73 4.88 -12.65
N PHE A 427 -28.73 4.59 -13.95
CA PHE A 427 -27.75 3.72 -14.58
C PHE A 427 -26.32 4.27 -14.43
N TRP A 428 -26.13 5.56 -14.73
CA TRP A 428 -24.84 6.22 -14.59
C TRP A 428 -24.37 6.32 -13.14
N ALA A 429 -25.29 6.58 -12.20
CA ALA A 429 -24.97 6.66 -10.77
C ALA A 429 -24.46 5.30 -10.24
N ILE A 430 -25.16 4.21 -10.55
CA ILE A 430 -24.77 2.85 -10.13
C ILE A 430 -23.37 2.53 -10.66
N LEU A 431 -23.12 2.74 -11.95
CA LEU A 431 -21.81 2.46 -12.54
C LEU A 431 -20.69 3.33 -11.96
N PHE A 432 -20.96 4.62 -11.72
CA PHE A 432 -20.01 5.55 -11.12
C PHE A 432 -19.64 5.13 -9.69
N PHE A 433 -20.61 4.79 -8.84
CA PHE A 433 -20.32 4.39 -7.46
C PHE A 433 -19.72 3.00 -7.36
N ILE A 434 -20.03 2.06 -8.26
CA ILE A 434 -19.28 0.80 -8.38
C ILE A 434 -17.83 1.08 -8.76
N MET A 435 -17.58 1.94 -9.76
CA MET A 435 -16.22 2.32 -10.14
C MET A 435 -15.46 2.95 -8.97
N LEU A 436 -16.09 3.89 -8.25
CA LEU A 436 -15.51 4.55 -7.08
C LEU A 436 -15.14 3.54 -5.99
N LEU A 437 -16.06 2.61 -5.69
CA LEU A 437 -15.80 1.54 -4.71
C LEU A 437 -14.64 0.64 -5.12
N LEU A 438 -14.59 0.19 -6.38
CA LEU A 438 -13.54 -0.72 -6.83
C LEU A 438 -12.16 -0.03 -6.86
N LEU A 439 -12.09 1.24 -7.30
CA LEU A 439 -10.87 2.05 -7.24
C LEU A 439 -10.37 2.26 -5.81
N GLY A 440 -11.28 2.53 -4.87
CA GLY A 440 -10.91 2.65 -3.47
C GLY A 440 -10.49 1.31 -2.85
N LEU A 441 -11.16 0.23 -3.23
CA LEU A 441 -11.00 -1.08 -2.58
C LEU A 441 -9.62 -1.65 -2.89
N ASP A 442 -9.14 -1.47 -4.12
CA ASP A 442 -7.82 -1.92 -4.55
C ASP A 442 -6.69 -1.25 -3.76
N SER A 443 -6.72 0.08 -3.64
CA SER A 443 -5.77 0.81 -2.80
C SER A 443 -5.82 0.33 -1.35
N GLN A 444 -7.02 0.27 -0.77
CA GLN A 444 -7.21 -0.10 0.62
C GLN A 444 -6.64 -1.49 0.94
N PHE A 445 -6.96 -2.52 0.14
CA PHE A 445 -6.48 -3.85 0.47
C PHE A 445 -4.98 -4.02 0.23
N VAL A 446 -4.38 -3.28 -0.71
CA VAL A 446 -2.93 -3.31 -0.94
C VAL A 446 -2.19 -2.70 0.24
N GLU A 447 -2.69 -1.59 0.78
CA GLU A 447 -2.11 -0.91 1.93
C GLU A 447 -2.26 -1.75 3.21
N VAL A 448 -3.43 -2.34 3.43
CA VAL A 448 -3.64 -3.28 4.55
C VAL A 448 -2.76 -4.52 4.40
N GLU A 449 -2.67 -5.12 3.21
CA GLU A 449 -1.75 -6.24 2.96
C GLU A 449 -0.31 -5.83 3.26
N GLY A 450 0.14 -4.66 2.79
CA GLY A 450 1.47 -4.12 3.03
C GLY A 450 1.80 -3.96 4.52
N GLN A 451 0.84 -3.46 5.30
CA GLN A 451 0.93 -3.33 6.75
C GLN A 451 1.02 -4.71 7.43
N ILE A 452 0.12 -5.62 7.09
CA ILE A 452 0.03 -6.96 7.68
C ILE A 452 1.31 -7.75 7.38
N THR A 453 1.78 -7.73 6.14
CA THR A 453 3.03 -8.36 5.73
C THR A 453 4.20 -7.90 6.59
N SER A 454 4.36 -6.60 6.77
CA SER A 454 5.46 -6.03 7.56
C SER A 454 5.41 -6.44 9.03
N LEU A 455 4.21 -6.51 9.61
CA LEU A 455 4.02 -6.93 11.01
C LEU A 455 4.18 -8.44 11.20
N VAL A 456 3.70 -9.24 10.24
CA VAL A 456 3.85 -10.70 10.24
C VAL A 456 5.32 -11.10 10.12
N ASP A 457 6.10 -10.34 9.35
CA ASP A 457 7.53 -10.60 9.11
C ASP A 457 8.40 -10.30 10.34
N LEU A 458 7.93 -9.52 11.33
CA LEU A 458 8.62 -9.36 12.62
C LEU A 458 8.58 -10.64 13.47
N HIS A 459 7.49 -11.41 13.41
CA HIS A 459 7.28 -12.62 14.19
C HIS A 459 6.75 -13.79 13.33
N PRO A 460 7.50 -14.21 12.30
CA PRO A 460 7.02 -15.15 11.29
C PRO A 460 6.78 -16.54 11.87
N SER A 461 7.58 -16.96 12.86
CA SER A 461 7.46 -18.25 13.54
C SER A 461 6.16 -18.40 14.34
N PHE A 462 5.51 -17.28 14.70
CA PHE A 462 4.25 -17.27 15.44
C PHE A 462 3.06 -16.99 14.53
N LEU A 463 3.13 -15.94 13.70
CA LEU A 463 1.99 -15.41 12.94
C LEU A 463 1.71 -16.16 11.62
N ARG A 464 2.71 -16.81 11.01
CA ARG A 464 2.50 -17.60 9.78
C ARG A 464 1.97 -19.02 10.03
N LYS A 465 1.74 -19.42 11.29
CA LYS A 465 1.30 -20.78 11.65
C LYS A 465 -0.22 -20.89 11.69
N GLY A 466 -0.76 -21.89 11.00
CA GLY A 466 -2.21 -22.18 10.99
C GLY A 466 -3.02 -20.97 10.50
N TYR A 467 -4.12 -20.66 11.20
CA TYR A 467 -5.03 -19.54 10.88
C TYR A 467 -4.67 -18.23 11.61
N ARG A 468 -3.47 -18.11 12.17
CA ARG A 468 -3.10 -16.96 13.02
C ARG A 468 -2.95 -15.67 12.22
N ARG A 469 -2.53 -15.75 10.97
CA ARG A 469 -2.46 -14.59 10.07
C ARG A 469 -3.86 -14.02 9.83
N GLU A 470 -4.82 -14.90 9.53
CA GLU A 470 -6.22 -14.55 9.27
C GLU A 470 -6.87 -13.92 10.50
N ILE A 471 -6.66 -14.50 11.68
CA ILE A 471 -7.14 -13.93 12.95
C ILE A 471 -6.50 -12.57 13.20
N PHE A 472 -5.20 -12.43 12.95
CA PHE A 472 -4.49 -11.16 13.11
C PHE A 472 -5.05 -10.07 12.18
N ILE A 473 -5.32 -10.39 10.91
CA ILE A 473 -5.96 -9.47 9.97
C ILE A 473 -7.35 -9.07 10.48
N ALA A 474 -8.17 -10.02 10.93
CA ALA A 474 -9.50 -9.74 11.45
C ALA A 474 -9.44 -8.77 12.66
N ILE A 475 -8.47 -8.94 13.55
CA ILE A 475 -8.24 -8.04 14.69
C ILE A 475 -7.85 -6.64 14.19
N VAL A 476 -6.91 -6.52 13.25
CA VAL A 476 -6.48 -5.23 12.71
C VAL A 476 -7.63 -4.50 12.00
N CYS A 477 -8.41 -5.20 11.17
CA CYS A 477 -9.60 -4.64 10.52
C CYS A 477 -10.65 -4.19 11.55
N PHE A 478 -10.90 -4.99 12.59
CA PHE A 478 -11.87 -4.66 13.64
C PHE A 478 -11.44 -3.43 14.46
N LEU A 479 -10.16 -3.35 14.85
CA LEU A 479 -9.64 -2.17 15.56
C LEU A 479 -9.67 -0.93 14.68
N SER A 480 -9.37 -1.07 13.39
CA SER A 480 -9.45 0.04 12.42
C SER A 480 -10.89 0.49 12.19
N TYR A 481 -11.85 -0.44 12.16
CA TYR A 481 -13.29 -0.13 12.16
C TYR A 481 -13.70 0.69 13.38
N LEU A 482 -13.29 0.28 14.59
CA LEU A 482 -13.62 1.01 15.82
C LEU A 482 -13.05 2.44 15.82
N LEU A 483 -11.83 2.64 15.29
CA LEU A 483 -11.27 3.98 15.12
C LEU A 483 -12.03 4.77 14.04
N GLY A 484 -12.38 4.13 12.92
CA GLY A 484 -13.16 4.74 11.84
C GLY A 484 -14.56 5.19 12.27
N LEU A 485 -15.13 4.62 13.33
CA LEU A 485 -16.41 5.09 13.90
C LEU A 485 -16.38 6.56 14.29
N THR A 486 -15.21 7.10 14.67
CA THR A 486 -15.04 8.52 15.01
C THR A 486 -15.20 9.46 13.81
N MET A 487 -15.09 8.94 12.57
CA MET A 487 -15.22 9.71 11.33
C MET A 487 -16.57 9.54 10.64
N VAL A 488 -17.45 8.70 11.20
CA VAL A 488 -18.85 8.51 10.75
C VAL A 488 -19.86 9.03 11.78
N THR A 489 -19.45 9.97 12.62
CA THR A 489 -20.36 10.79 13.43
C THR A 489 -20.80 12.04 12.66
N GLU A 490 -21.72 12.81 13.22
CA GLU A 490 -22.16 14.11 12.69
C GLU A 490 -20.99 15.12 12.52
N GLY A 491 -20.04 15.14 13.46
CA GLY A 491 -18.77 15.88 13.35
C GLY A 491 -17.64 15.10 12.66
N GLY A 492 -17.92 13.91 12.12
CA GLY A 492 -16.92 12.97 11.61
C GLY A 492 -16.14 13.49 10.41
N MET A 493 -16.75 14.36 9.59
CA MET A 493 -16.07 15.00 8.45
C MET A 493 -14.90 15.89 8.89
N TYR A 494 -15.01 16.56 10.05
CA TYR A 494 -13.92 17.39 10.56
C TYR A 494 -12.74 16.55 11.04
N VAL A 495 -13.02 15.40 11.68
CA VAL A 495 -12.01 14.42 12.09
C VAL A 495 -11.35 13.79 10.87
N PHE A 496 -12.14 13.38 9.87
CA PHE A 496 -11.66 12.85 8.60
C PHE A 496 -10.66 13.80 7.94
N GLN A 497 -10.99 15.09 7.83
CA GLN A 497 -10.09 16.07 7.23
C GLN A 497 -8.81 16.30 8.03
N LEU A 498 -8.87 16.18 9.36
CA LEU A 498 -7.67 16.29 10.19
C LEU A 498 -6.69 15.16 9.88
N PHE A 499 -7.20 13.94 9.69
CA PHE A 499 -6.39 12.78 9.28
C PHE A 499 -5.85 12.95 7.86
N ASP A 500 -6.70 13.30 6.90
CA ASP A 500 -6.31 13.47 5.49
C ASP A 500 -5.26 14.58 5.32
N TYR A 501 -5.38 15.67 6.08
CA TYR A 501 -4.46 16.81 5.97
C TYR A 501 -3.13 16.59 6.70
N TYR A 502 -3.12 15.96 7.88
CA TYR A 502 -1.90 15.85 8.71
C TYR A 502 -1.31 14.44 8.81
N ALA A 503 -2.13 13.41 9.01
CA ALA A 503 -1.67 12.07 9.41
C ALA A 503 -0.92 11.35 8.27
N ALA A 504 -1.54 11.31 7.09
CA ALA A 504 -0.93 10.81 5.86
C ALA A 504 -0.67 11.96 4.88
N SER A 505 -0.21 13.08 5.42
CA SER A 505 0.12 14.25 4.62
C SER A 505 1.29 13.95 3.69
N GLY A 506 1.30 14.59 2.52
CA GLY A 506 2.42 14.47 1.59
C GLY A 506 3.76 14.91 2.20
N VAL A 507 3.75 15.77 3.23
CA VAL A 507 4.97 16.19 3.95
C VAL A 507 5.59 15.03 4.73
N CYS A 508 4.79 14.18 5.37
CA CYS A 508 5.27 12.96 6.03
C CYS A 508 5.92 12.00 5.02
N LEU A 509 5.32 11.84 3.84
CA LEU A 509 5.87 10.99 2.78
C LEU A 509 7.20 11.53 2.24
N LEU A 510 7.31 12.85 2.02
CA LEU A 510 8.56 13.48 1.59
C LEU A 510 9.67 13.31 2.64
N TRP A 511 9.33 13.38 3.93
CA TRP A 511 10.28 13.11 5.03
C TRP A 511 10.82 11.69 4.99
N VAL A 512 9.94 10.69 4.85
CA VAL A 512 10.35 9.28 4.76
C VAL A 512 11.20 9.04 3.51
N ALA A 513 10.76 9.53 2.34
CA ALA A 513 11.48 9.38 1.08
C ALA A 513 12.91 9.94 1.11
N PHE A 514 13.09 11.10 1.76
CA PHE A 514 14.41 11.68 1.96
C PHE A 514 15.32 10.67 2.69
N PHE A 515 14.86 10.12 3.81
CA PHE A 515 15.64 9.15 4.58
C PHE A 515 15.82 7.81 3.86
N GLU A 516 14.87 7.35 3.05
CA GLU A 516 15.05 6.17 2.19
C GLU A 516 16.21 6.35 1.22
N CYS A 517 16.26 7.51 0.55
CA CYS A 517 17.33 7.85 -0.38
C CYS A 517 18.68 7.98 0.34
N ILE A 518 18.73 8.62 1.51
CA ILE A 518 19.96 8.71 2.31
C ILE A 518 20.43 7.31 2.77
N ALA A 519 19.51 6.48 3.28
CA ALA A 519 19.83 5.15 3.76
C ALA A 519 20.40 4.26 2.65
N VAL A 520 19.80 4.25 1.47
CA VAL A 520 20.22 3.38 0.37
C VAL A 520 21.40 3.96 -0.41
N ALA A 521 21.32 5.22 -0.83
CA ALA A 521 22.29 5.78 -1.76
C ALA A 521 23.61 6.18 -1.08
N TRP A 522 23.55 6.63 0.18
CA TRP A 522 24.69 7.19 0.90
C TRP A 522 25.25 6.27 1.99
N VAL A 523 24.38 5.59 2.75
CA VAL A 523 24.84 4.72 3.85
C VAL A 523 25.09 3.29 3.38
N TYR A 524 24.10 2.65 2.76
CA TYR A 524 24.27 1.33 2.15
C TYR A 524 25.17 1.40 0.90
N GLY A 525 25.05 2.48 0.11
CA GLY A 525 25.85 2.74 -1.08
C GLY A 525 25.07 2.45 -2.37
N ALA A 526 24.98 3.46 -3.23
CA ALA A 526 24.26 3.38 -4.49
C ALA A 526 24.83 2.32 -5.47
N ASP A 527 26.13 2.02 -5.41
CA ASP A 527 26.73 0.95 -6.20
C ASP A 527 26.33 -0.44 -5.70
N ASN A 528 26.27 -0.64 -4.37
CA ASN A 528 25.87 -1.91 -3.77
C ASN A 528 24.43 -2.29 -4.14
N ILE A 529 23.51 -1.32 -4.19
CA ILE A 529 22.14 -1.59 -4.64
C ILE A 529 22.07 -1.86 -6.14
N TYR A 530 22.91 -1.21 -6.96
CA TYR A 530 23.00 -1.50 -8.40
C TYR A 530 23.55 -2.90 -8.66
N ASP A 531 24.55 -3.33 -7.91
CA ASP A 531 25.11 -4.69 -7.97
C ASP A 531 24.05 -5.72 -7.58
N ALA A 532 23.24 -5.44 -6.54
CA ALA A 532 22.12 -6.27 -6.14
C ALA A 532 21.03 -6.35 -7.24
N ILE A 533 20.73 -5.23 -7.91
CA ILE A 533 19.79 -5.23 -9.03
C ILE A 533 20.33 -6.04 -10.21
N GLU A 534 21.61 -5.87 -10.55
CA GLU A 534 22.27 -6.65 -11.61
C GLU A 534 22.23 -8.16 -11.31
N ASP A 535 22.46 -8.56 -10.06
CA ASP A 535 22.32 -9.95 -9.64
C ASP A 535 20.87 -10.46 -9.74
N MET A 536 19.86 -9.62 -9.52
CA MET A 536 18.46 -10.01 -9.69
C MET A 536 18.03 -10.09 -11.16
N ILE A 537 18.18 -9.02 -11.94
CA ILE A 537 17.57 -8.91 -13.27
C ILE A 537 18.54 -9.18 -14.43
N GLY A 538 19.84 -9.33 -14.13
CA GLY A 538 20.91 -9.63 -15.11
C GLY A 538 21.50 -8.41 -15.82
N TYR A 539 21.08 -7.19 -15.47
CA TYR A 539 21.62 -5.95 -16.03
C TYR A 539 21.44 -4.78 -15.07
N ARG A 540 22.26 -3.73 -15.18
CA ARG A 540 22.12 -2.50 -14.41
C ARG A 540 21.08 -1.55 -15.02
N PRO A 541 20.23 -0.91 -14.21
CA PRO A 541 19.37 0.17 -14.66
C PRO A 541 20.16 1.35 -15.26
N GLY A 542 19.48 2.22 -15.99
CA GLY A 542 20.11 3.44 -16.52
C GLY A 542 20.69 4.32 -15.40
N PRO A 543 21.76 5.10 -15.64
CA PRO A 543 22.41 5.92 -14.60
C PRO A 543 21.50 6.96 -13.94
N TRP A 544 20.42 7.35 -14.63
CA TRP A 544 19.47 8.34 -14.12
C TRP A 544 18.82 7.89 -12.80
N MET A 545 18.51 6.60 -12.61
CA MET A 545 17.94 6.09 -11.34
C MET A 545 18.92 6.32 -10.17
N LYS A 546 20.21 6.04 -10.40
CA LYS A 546 21.28 6.28 -9.43
C LYS A 546 21.34 7.76 -9.04
N TRP A 547 21.38 8.65 -10.03
CA TRP A 547 21.42 10.10 -9.79
C TRP A 547 20.17 10.61 -9.10
N SER A 548 19.00 10.03 -9.39
CA SER A 548 17.77 10.38 -8.69
C SER A 548 17.85 10.05 -7.20
N TRP A 549 18.31 8.86 -6.83
CA TRP A 549 18.45 8.48 -5.41
C TRP A 549 19.54 9.26 -4.69
N ILE A 550 20.67 9.56 -5.34
CA ILE A 550 21.79 10.27 -4.69
C ILE A 550 21.47 11.75 -4.49
N VAL A 551 20.89 12.42 -5.51
CA VAL A 551 20.78 13.89 -5.55
C VAL A 551 19.35 14.38 -5.78
N ILE A 552 18.69 13.94 -6.86
CA ILE A 552 17.45 14.62 -7.33
C ILE A 552 16.31 14.45 -6.32
N THR A 553 15.99 13.21 -5.91
CA THR A 553 14.92 12.95 -4.95
C THR A 553 15.19 13.65 -3.62
N PRO A 554 16.38 13.51 -2.98
CA PRO A 554 16.66 14.23 -1.73
C PRO A 554 16.47 15.75 -1.83
N VAL A 555 16.94 16.38 -2.91
CA VAL A 555 16.81 17.83 -3.12
C VAL A 555 15.35 18.23 -3.30
N LEU A 556 14.58 17.48 -4.11
CA LEU A 556 13.15 17.72 -4.29
C LEU A 556 12.38 17.57 -2.98
N CYS A 557 12.66 16.53 -2.20
CA CYS A 557 12.01 16.27 -0.92
C CYS A 557 12.32 17.36 0.11
N VAL A 558 13.58 17.72 0.31
CA VAL A 558 13.98 18.76 1.26
C VAL A 558 13.46 20.13 0.84
N GLY A 559 13.53 20.46 -0.45
CA GLY A 559 12.98 21.71 -0.99
C GLY A 559 11.49 21.85 -0.68
N CYS A 560 10.69 20.85 -1.04
CA CYS A 560 9.25 20.85 -0.75
C CYS A 560 8.95 20.84 0.75
N PHE A 561 9.73 20.12 1.55
CA PHE A 561 9.57 20.10 3.01
C PHE A 561 9.83 21.47 3.63
N ILE A 562 10.89 22.17 3.22
CA ILE A 562 11.18 23.53 3.71
C ILE A 562 10.07 24.51 3.27
N PHE A 563 9.63 24.44 2.02
CA PHE A 563 8.57 25.31 1.53
C PHE A 563 7.22 25.04 2.19
N SER A 564 6.89 23.77 2.50
CA SER A 564 5.64 23.43 3.19
C SER A 564 5.59 23.97 4.61
N LEU A 565 6.74 23.98 5.31
CA LEU A 565 6.86 24.64 6.62
C LEU A 565 6.78 26.16 6.49
N ALA A 566 7.47 26.75 5.52
CA ALA A 566 7.51 28.21 5.34
C ALA A 566 6.17 28.82 4.87
N LYS A 567 5.35 28.05 4.12
CA LYS A 567 4.04 28.47 3.60
C LYS A 567 2.88 27.76 4.28
N TYR A 568 3.10 27.20 5.46
CA TYR A 568 2.07 26.53 6.23
C TYR A 568 0.86 27.44 6.45
N LYS A 569 -0.33 26.90 6.21
CA LYS A 569 -1.60 27.54 6.50
C LYS A 569 -2.45 26.58 7.34
N PRO A 570 -3.07 27.06 8.43
CA PRO A 570 -3.99 26.25 9.21
C PRO A 570 -5.11 25.65 8.35
N LEU A 571 -5.51 24.43 8.70
CA LEU A 571 -6.61 23.73 8.05
C LEU A 571 -7.93 24.48 8.27
N THR A 572 -8.76 24.55 7.22
CA THR A 572 -10.10 25.15 7.26
C THR A 572 -11.08 24.28 6.47
N TYR A 573 -12.33 24.14 6.94
CA TYR A 573 -13.40 23.44 6.22
C TYR A 573 -14.30 24.44 5.48
N ASN A 574 -14.54 24.23 4.18
CA ASN A 574 -15.36 25.09 3.30
C ASN A 574 -15.04 26.60 3.35
N LYS A 575 -13.81 26.99 3.75
CA LYS A 575 -13.37 28.39 3.97
C LYS A 575 -14.15 29.15 5.05
N VAL A 576 -15.16 28.55 5.68
CA VAL A 576 -16.02 29.17 6.69
C VAL A 576 -15.62 28.71 8.09
N TYR A 577 -15.35 27.42 8.26
CA TYR A 577 -15.01 26.85 9.55
C TYR A 577 -13.48 26.80 9.73
N THR A 578 -13.01 27.38 10.83
CA THR A 578 -11.61 27.38 11.25
C THR A 578 -11.43 26.41 12.40
N TYR A 579 -10.45 25.52 12.29
CA TYR A 579 -10.17 24.54 13.34
C TYR A 579 -9.60 25.23 14.59
N PRO A 580 -10.00 24.79 15.81
CA PRO A 580 -9.44 25.30 17.04
C PRO A 580 -7.98 24.86 17.22
N ASP A 581 -7.20 25.62 17.99
CA ASP A 581 -5.76 25.39 18.18
C ASP A 581 -5.44 23.99 18.74
N TRP A 582 -6.30 23.44 19.60
CA TRP A 582 -6.11 22.08 20.12
C TRP A 582 -6.24 21.02 19.04
N ALA A 583 -7.12 21.22 18.05
CA ALA A 583 -7.31 20.30 16.93
C ALA A 583 -6.13 20.39 15.95
N ILE A 584 -5.62 21.61 15.71
CA ILE A 584 -4.38 21.82 14.95
C ILE A 584 -3.20 21.13 15.65
N GLY A 585 -3.08 21.29 16.97
CA GLY A 585 -2.09 20.61 17.78
C GLY A 585 -2.18 19.08 17.68
N LEU A 586 -3.40 18.52 17.70
CA LEU A 586 -3.65 17.11 17.46
C LEU A 586 -3.20 16.68 16.04
N GLY A 587 -3.47 17.50 15.03
CA GLY A 587 -2.98 17.29 13.66
C GLY A 587 -1.45 17.18 13.60
N TRP A 588 -0.73 18.11 14.22
CA TRP A 588 0.74 18.03 14.29
C TRP A 588 1.24 16.83 15.07
N VAL A 589 0.55 16.39 16.13
CA VAL A 589 0.87 15.14 16.82
C VAL A 589 0.72 13.94 15.89
N LEU A 590 -0.32 13.89 15.05
CA LEU A 590 -0.50 12.83 14.05
C LEU A 590 0.68 12.83 13.06
N ALA A 591 1.06 13.98 12.51
CA ALA A 591 2.19 14.09 11.59
C ALA A 591 3.53 13.68 12.24
N LEU A 592 3.81 14.19 13.45
CA LEU A 592 5.06 13.91 14.17
C LEU A 592 5.17 12.47 14.65
N SER A 593 4.03 11.78 14.87
CA SER A 593 3.99 10.40 15.37
C SER A 593 4.75 9.42 14.47
N SER A 594 4.73 9.63 13.15
CA SER A 594 5.50 8.84 12.18
C SER A 594 6.90 9.40 11.95
N MET A 595 7.04 10.72 11.81
CA MET A 595 8.32 11.36 11.51
C MET A 595 9.38 11.11 12.59
N ILE A 596 8.97 11.07 13.86
CA ILE A 596 9.88 10.85 14.99
C ILE A 596 10.41 9.41 15.07
N CYS A 597 9.76 8.44 14.43
CA CYS A 597 10.21 7.04 14.43
C CYS A 597 11.62 6.88 13.88
N ILE A 598 11.98 7.66 12.85
CA ILE A 598 13.30 7.60 12.20
C ILE A 598 14.43 8.01 13.17
N PRO A 599 14.48 9.25 13.71
CA PRO A 599 15.52 9.65 14.64
C PRO A 599 15.45 8.87 15.96
N MET A 600 14.25 8.53 16.45
CA MET A 600 14.10 7.78 17.70
C MET A 600 14.74 6.38 17.61
N VAL A 601 14.46 5.62 16.55
CA VAL A 601 15.05 4.28 16.38
C VAL A 601 16.55 4.37 16.13
N MET A 602 17.01 5.37 15.37
CA MET A 602 18.43 5.64 15.17
C MET A 602 19.16 5.82 16.52
N VAL A 603 18.64 6.66 17.41
CA VAL A 603 19.20 6.89 18.75
C VAL A 603 19.17 5.62 19.60
N ILE A 604 18.05 4.89 19.60
CA ILE A 604 17.91 3.63 20.37
C ILE A 604 18.96 2.61 19.92
N ARG A 605 19.13 2.40 18.61
CA ARG A 605 20.10 1.44 18.06
C ARG A 605 21.55 1.81 18.40
N ILE A 606 21.89 3.10 18.36
CA ILE A 606 23.22 3.58 18.73
C ILE A 606 23.47 3.37 20.23
N ILE A 607 22.50 3.65 21.10
CA ILE A 607 22.64 3.48 22.56
C ILE A 607 22.77 2.00 22.93
N GLN A 608 22.03 1.11 22.27
CA GLN A 608 22.04 -0.35 22.51
C GLN A 608 23.29 -1.06 21.97
N SER A 609 24.08 -0.41 21.12
CA SER A 609 25.29 -1.01 20.57
C SER A 609 26.48 -0.80 21.50
N ASP A 610 27.34 -1.81 21.58
CA ASP A 610 28.56 -1.77 22.39
C ASP A 610 29.70 -1.03 21.67
N GLY A 611 30.66 -0.51 22.44
CA GLY A 611 31.85 0.19 21.93
C GLY A 611 31.83 1.71 22.07
N SER A 612 32.75 2.40 21.40
CA SER A 612 32.79 3.87 21.31
C SER A 612 31.72 4.40 20.35
N LEU A 613 31.40 5.70 20.40
CA LEU A 613 30.33 6.29 19.57
C LEU A 613 30.50 6.00 18.06
N ILE A 614 31.73 6.11 17.55
CA ILE A 614 32.03 5.88 16.13
C ILE A 614 31.88 4.40 15.77
N GLU A 615 32.35 3.49 16.63
CA GLU A 615 32.20 2.05 16.43
C GLU A 615 30.73 1.62 16.46
N ARG A 616 29.95 2.17 17.40
CA ARG A 616 28.50 1.95 17.47
C ARG A 616 27.81 2.36 16.18
N ILE A 617 28.07 3.58 15.70
CA ILE A 617 27.47 4.09 14.45
C ILE A 617 27.86 3.20 13.27
N LYS A 618 29.13 2.82 13.14
CA LYS A 618 29.58 1.91 12.07
C LYS A 618 28.92 0.54 12.15
N ALA A 619 28.78 -0.02 13.35
CA ALA A 619 28.18 -1.32 13.57
C ALA A 619 26.69 -1.35 13.17
N VAL A 620 25.94 -0.29 13.51
CA VAL A 620 24.50 -0.22 13.14
C VAL A 620 24.27 0.25 11.72
N ALA A 621 25.23 0.94 11.09
CA ALA A 621 25.15 1.34 9.68
C ALA A 621 25.50 0.18 8.72
N ALA A 622 26.26 -0.81 9.17
CA ALA A 622 26.63 -1.94 8.35
C ALA A 622 25.41 -2.84 8.04
N PRO A 623 25.25 -3.30 6.78
CA PRO A 623 24.20 -4.26 6.45
C PRO A 623 24.42 -5.57 7.23
N LYS A 624 23.34 -6.16 7.72
CA LYS A 624 23.40 -7.54 8.21
C LYS A 624 23.47 -8.45 6.99
N GLU A 625 24.29 -9.52 7.04
CA GLU A 625 24.40 -10.46 5.92
C GLU A 625 23.00 -10.87 5.45
N VAL A 626 22.66 -10.49 4.21
CA VAL A 626 21.41 -10.91 3.58
C VAL A 626 21.56 -12.40 3.36
N ASN A 627 20.92 -13.20 4.23
CA ASN A 627 20.98 -14.66 4.22
C ASN A 627 21.03 -15.18 2.77
N ARG A 628 22.15 -15.82 2.44
CA ARG A 628 22.53 -16.42 1.16
C ARG A 628 21.62 -17.61 0.75
N TRP A 629 20.42 -17.71 1.34
CA TRP A 629 19.51 -18.86 1.24
C TRP A 629 18.75 -18.92 -0.09
N SER A 630 18.73 -17.84 -0.88
CA SER A 630 18.18 -17.85 -2.24
C SER A 630 19.14 -18.47 -3.28
N LYS A 631 20.41 -18.71 -2.91
CA LYS A 631 21.42 -19.26 -3.82
C LYS A 631 21.48 -20.80 -3.84
N GLU A 632 20.89 -21.50 -2.87
CA GLU A 632 21.06 -22.96 -2.73
C GLU A 632 19.95 -23.81 -3.37
N THR A 633 19.00 -23.23 -4.10
CA THR A 633 17.96 -24.04 -4.76
C THR A 633 17.80 -23.64 -6.23
N GLU A 634 18.86 -23.79 -7.03
CA GLU A 634 18.74 -24.03 -8.49
C GLU A 634 20.05 -24.36 -9.23
N SER A 635 21.22 -24.40 -8.60
CA SER A 635 22.46 -24.85 -9.26
C SER A 635 22.94 -26.18 -8.71
N GLY A 636 22.91 -27.21 -9.55
CA GLY A 636 23.64 -28.46 -9.32
C GLY A 636 25.13 -28.20 -9.07
N THR A 637 25.72 -29.05 -8.23
CA THR A 637 27.14 -29.12 -7.91
C THR A 637 28.03 -29.17 -9.16
N PRO A 638 29.26 -28.62 -9.07
CA PRO A 638 30.37 -29.52 -8.78
C PRO A 638 31.37 -29.00 -7.74
N PHE A 639 31.94 -29.98 -7.02
CA PHE A 639 33.15 -29.94 -6.22
C PHE A 639 34.36 -29.30 -6.94
N CYS A 640 35.22 -28.57 -6.20
CA CYS A 640 36.66 -28.86 -6.06
C CYS A 640 37.40 -27.92 -5.05
N PRO A 641 38.61 -28.29 -4.57
CA PRO A 641 39.07 -28.07 -3.19
C PRO A 641 40.11 -26.96 -2.99
N ASN A 642 40.33 -26.60 -1.71
CA ASN A 642 41.50 -25.96 -1.08
C ASN A 642 42.22 -24.79 -1.79
N GLY A 643 42.24 -23.62 -1.13
CA GLY A 643 43.19 -22.56 -1.44
C GLY A 643 42.96 -21.24 -0.70
N THR A 644 43.55 -21.13 0.50
CA THR A 644 44.16 -19.92 1.12
C THR A 644 43.47 -18.55 1.09
N SER A 645 43.26 -18.05 2.31
CA SER A 645 43.10 -16.66 2.76
C SER A 645 43.70 -15.55 1.89
N ASN A 646 42.92 -14.48 1.67
CA ASN A 646 43.32 -13.13 2.06
C ASN A 646 42.10 -12.18 2.06
N GLY A 647 41.83 -11.60 3.23
CA GLY A 647 40.82 -10.56 3.42
C GLY A 647 41.33 -9.21 2.90
N GLY A 648 40.57 -8.62 1.98
CA GLY A 648 40.72 -7.22 1.57
C GLY A 648 39.59 -6.40 2.18
N LEU A 649 39.91 -5.65 3.25
CA LEU A 649 39.03 -4.62 3.82
C LEU A 649 38.86 -3.50 2.78
N ILE A 650 37.65 -3.32 2.24
CA ILE A 650 37.29 -2.17 1.42
C ILE A 650 37.11 -0.97 2.37
N LYS A 651 37.94 0.07 2.20
CA LYS A 651 37.85 1.32 2.97
C LYS A 651 36.64 2.15 2.50
N PRO A 652 35.72 2.57 3.37
CA PRO A 652 34.76 3.63 3.06
C PRO A 652 35.43 5.02 3.16
N THR A 653 35.07 5.91 2.24
CA THR A 653 35.52 7.30 2.15
C THR A 653 35.06 8.12 3.35
N HIS A 654 36.01 8.42 4.23
CA HIS A 654 35.82 8.94 5.59
C HIS A 654 35.53 10.44 5.73
N ILE A 655 35.37 11.21 4.65
CA ILE A 655 35.46 12.69 4.71
C ILE A 655 34.10 13.41 4.57
N ILE A 656 33.02 12.72 4.18
CA ILE A 656 31.73 13.39 3.87
C ILE A 656 30.73 13.32 5.04
N VAL A 657 30.77 12.25 5.86
CA VAL A 657 29.82 12.04 6.97
C VAL A 657 30.01 13.06 8.10
N GLU A 658 31.25 13.43 8.42
CA GLU A 658 31.53 14.43 9.46
C GLU A 658 31.10 15.83 9.02
N THR A 659 31.38 16.21 7.78
CA THR A 659 31.07 17.56 7.26
C THR A 659 29.56 17.82 7.16
N MET A 660 28.74 16.80 6.91
CA MET A 660 27.28 16.92 6.83
C MET A 660 26.62 17.03 8.21
N ILE A 661 27.10 16.29 9.22
CA ILE A 661 26.58 16.35 10.59
C ILE A 661 26.88 17.71 11.23
N TYR A 662 28.09 18.25 11.02
CA TYR A 662 28.47 19.57 11.51
C TYR A 662 27.74 20.71 10.79
N SER A 663 27.54 20.60 9.46
CA SER A 663 26.81 21.61 8.69
C SER A 663 25.31 21.62 9.04
N TRP A 664 24.71 20.47 9.32
CA TRP A 664 23.30 20.37 9.72
C TRP A 664 23.08 20.93 11.14
N PHE A 665 23.96 20.61 12.09
CA PHE A 665 23.89 21.15 13.46
C PHE A 665 24.04 22.68 13.49
N LEU A 666 24.96 23.24 12.71
CA LEU A 666 25.14 24.70 12.61
C LEU A 666 24.00 25.40 11.85
N PHE A 667 23.39 24.75 10.86
CA PHE A 667 22.26 25.31 10.11
C PHE A 667 20.95 25.28 10.91
N SER A 668 20.68 24.20 11.65
CA SER A 668 19.52 24.11 12.56
C SER A 668 19.60 25.12 13.71
N VAL A 669 20.81 25.37 14.25
CA VAL A 669 21.01 26.39 15.30
C VAL A 669 20.91 27.81 14.74
N SER A 670 21.39 28.07 13.51
CA SER A 670 21.26 29.40 12.88
C SER A 670 19.82 29.74 12.45
N ALA A 671 19.03 28.74 12.06
CA ALA A 671 17.60 28.92 11.73
C ALA A 671 16.74 29.18 12.97
N LEU A 672 17.09 28.61 14.12
CA LEU A 672 16.45 28.87 15.41
C LEU A 672 16.85 30.25 16.00
N ASP A 673 18.10 30.69 15.80
CA ASP A 673 18.61 31.98 16.28
C ASP A 673 18.12 33.20 15.47
N LYS A 674 17.75 33.01 14.19
CA LYS A 674 17.13 34.08 13.40
C LYS A 674 15.63 34.26 13.64
N SER A 675 14.97 33.26 14.24
CA SER A 675 13.56 33.32 14.65
C SER A 675 13.36 33.98 16.02
N SER A 676 14.42 34.15 16.82
CA SER A 676 14.37 34.75 18.17
C SER A 676 14.67 36.26 18.21
N ARG A 677 15.03 36.88 17.08
CA ARG A 677 15.42 38.32 17.02
C ARG A 677 14.32 39.29 16.57
N SER A 678 13.06 38.86 16.54
CA SER A 678 11.93 39.79 16.47
C SER A 678 11.07 39.64 17.72
N GLU A 679 11.61 40.07 18.86
CA GLU A 679 10.81 40.37 20.05
C GLU A 679 10.17 41.74 19.87
N ASP A 680 8.84 41.77 19.75
CA ASP A 680 8.03 42.80 20.38
C ASP A 680 6.75 42.12 20.92
N THR A 681 6.76 41.95 22.25
CA THR A 681 5.63 41.73 23.16
C THR A 681 4.61 40.64 22.84
N TRP A 682 4.86 39.41 23.33
CA TRP A 682 3.80 38.51 23.81
C TRP A 682 4.29 37.72 25.03
N THR A 683 3.83 38.09 26.22
CA THR A 683 3.97 37.27 27.43
C THR A 683 3.06 36.05 27.33
N PHE A 684 3.65 34.88 27.04
CA PHE A 684 2.97 33.58 27.09
C PHE A 684 2.88 33.06 28.54
N PRO A 685 1.71 32.63 29.05
CA PRO A 685 1.65 31.78 30.23
C PRO A 685 1.63 30.31 29.79
N PHE A 686 2.80 29.70 29.61
CA PHE A 686 2.92 28.25 29.54
C PHE A 686 3.10 27.71 30.96
N ASP A 687 2.01 27.28 31.61
CA ASP A 687 2.12 26.63 32.91
C ASP A 687 1.29 25.33 32.98
N ARG A 688 2.00 24.20 32.82
CA ARG A 688 1.65 22.80 33.15
C ARG A 688 0.76 21.90 32.25
N PRO A 689 0.02 22.29 31.17
CA PRO A 689 -0.78 21.32 30.43
C PRO A 689 0.04 20.62 29.33
N PHE A 690 1.09 21.24 28.80
CA PHE A 690 1.86 20.75 27.65
C PHE A 690 2.71 19.51 28.00
N THR A 691 3.35 19.50 29.17
CA THR A 691 4.04 18.32 29.70
C THR A 691 3.08 17.20 30.09
N SER A 692 1.85 17.54 30.48
CA SER A 692 0.82 16.58 30.86
C SER A 692 0.20 15.93 29.61
N LEU A 693 -0.02 16.70 28.53
CA LEU A 693 -0.49 16.22 27.24
C LEU A 693 0.58 15.37 26.53
N LEU A 694 1.84 15.78 26.55
CA LEU A 694 2.96 14.96 26.05
C LEU A 694 3.11 13.67 26.87
N ARG A 695 2.96 13.71 28.20
CA ARG A 695 2.95 12.50 29.02
C ARG A 695 1.73 11.62 28.73
N VAL A 696 0.56 12.18 28.46
CA VAL A 696 -0.65 11.44 28.07
C VAL A 696 -0.49 10.86 26.66
N CYS A 697 0.09 11.57 25.70
CA CYS A 697 0.40 11.07 24.36
C CYS A 697 1.50 10.00 24.39
N PHE A 698 2.59 10.18 25.15
CA PHE A 698 3.60 9.15 25.37
C PHE A 698 3.02 7.96 26.13
N TYR A 699 2.12 8.19 27.10
CA TYR A 699 1.42 7.13 27.83
C TYR A 699 0.40 6.41 26.96
N LEU A 700 -0.27 7.08 26.03
CA LEU A 700 -1.22 6.50 25.07
C LEU A 700 -0.52 5.79 23.93
N LEU A 701 0.55 6.35 23.34
CA LEU A 701 1.40 5.67 22.36
C LEU A 701 2.12 4.47 22.96
N ARG A 702 2.65 4.60 24.19
CA ARG A 702 3.21 3.48 24.94
C ARG A 702 2.14 2.47 25.37
N ARG A 703 0.93 2.90 25.79
CA ARG A 703 -0.20 1.99 26.05
C ARG A 703 -0.75 1.36 24.78
N LEU A 704 -0.71 2.01 23.63
CA LEU A 704 -1.19 1.45 22.37
C LEU A 704 -0.17 0.45 21.85
N THR A 705 1.13 0.77 21.81
CA THR A 705 2.18 -0.21 21.44
C THR A 705 2.30 -1.35 22.45
N TYR A 706 2.25 -1.10 23.77
CA TYR A 706 2.25 -2.17 24.77
C TYR A 706 0.93 -2.94 24.84
N ARG A 707 -0.26 -2.30 24.75
CA ARG A 707 -1.54 -3.04 24.75
C ARG A 707 -1.83 -3.73 23.43
N PHE A 708 -1.34 -3.28 22.28
CA PHE A 708 -1.43 -4.08 21.05
C PHE A 708 -0.57 -5.35 21.16
N GLY A 709 0.58 -5.28 21.83
CA GLY A 709 1.38 -6.47 22.18
C GLY A 709 0.75 -7.34 23.26
N GLU A 710 0.29 -6.75 24.37
CA GLU A 710 -0.25 -7.46 25.53
C GLU A 710 -1.68 -7.94 25.36
N VAL A 711 -2.58 -7.22 24.69
CA VAL A 711 -3.96 -7.70 24.44
C VAL A 711 -3.93 -8.86 23.44
N ALA A 712 -2.99 -8.87 22.49
CA ALA A 712 -2.74 -10.05 21.65
C ALA A 712 -2.19 -11.23 22.48
N LEU A 713 -1.31 -10.99 23.46
CA LEU A 713 -0.72 -12.04 24.32
C LEU A 713 -1.67 -12.56 25.41
N VAL A 714 -2.52 -11.70 25.98
CA VAL A 714 -3.46 -12.01 27.09
C VAL A 714 -4.75 -12.63 26.56
N THR A 715 -5.26 -12.21 25.40
CA THR A 715 -6.44 -12.84 24.77
C THR A 715 -6.10 -14.23 24.18
N LEU A 716 -4.81 -14.50 23.93
CA LEU A 716 -4.29 -15.79 23.44
C LEU A 716 -3.63 -16.66 24.53
N GLY A 717 -3.71 -16.26 25.81
CA GLY A 717 -3.43 -17.12 26.97
C GLY A 717 -1.96 -17.45 27.28
N PHE A 718 -1.01 -16.52 27.15
CA PHE A 718 0.40 -16.77 27.52
C PHE A 718 0.91 -15.94 28.72
N LYS A 719 1.59 -16.62 29.66
CA LYS A 719 2.43 -16.04 30.74
C LYS A 719 3.81 -15.66 30.21
N ALA A 720 4.34 -14.52 30.65
CA ALA A 720 5.67 -14.02 30.27
C ALA A 720 6.82 -14.94 30.74
N PRO A 721 7.93 -15.06 29.98
CA PRO A 721 9.11 -15.80 30.41
C PRO A 721 9.93 -14.98 31.43
N THR A 722 10.09 -15.50 32.64
CA THR A 722 11.04 -14.98 33.63
C THR A 722 12.48 -15.22 33.16
N CYS A 723 13.26 -14.15 33.16
CA CYS A 723 14.68 -14.11 32.85
C CYS A 723 15.49 -14.80 33.96
N CYS A 724 16.24 -15.87 33.64
CA CYS A 724 17.21 -16.48 34.56
C CYS A 724 18.56 -15.76 34.43
N ILE A 725 18.90 -14.92 35.41
CA ILE A 725 20.25 -14.41 35.64
C ILE A 725 20.95 -15.35 36.63
N ASN A 726 22.13 -15.84 36.25
CA ASN A 726 23.02 -16.62 37.12
C ASN A 726 23.41 -15.83 38.38
N GLY A 727 23.16 -16.40 39.56
CA GLY A 727 23.66 -15.93 40.84
C GLY A 727 24.00 -17.11 41.75
N LYS A 728 25.30 -17.30 42.02
CA LYS A 728 25.86 -18.30 42.96
C LYS A 728 25.44 -17.98 44.41
N THR A 729 25.06 -19.00 45.20
CA THR A 729 25.62 -19.38 46.54
C THR A 729 24.74 -20.47 47.23
N PRO A 730 25.24 -21.22 48.23
CA PRO A 730 25.07 -22.68 48.30
C PRO A 730 24.16 -23.25 49.42
N SER A 731 23.87 -24.55 49.26
CA SER A 731 23.68 -25.60 50.28
C SER A 731 22.37 -25.73 51.07
N VAL A 732 22.10 -27.01 51.40
CA VAL A 732 21.08 -27.61 52.30
C VAL A 732 19.69 -27.72 51.65
N GLY A 733 19.04 -28.86 51.50
CA GLY A 733 19.14 -30.21 52.08
C GLY A 733 17.71 -30.73 52.19
N GLU A 734 17.46 -32.00 51.80
CA GLU A 734 16.19 -32.75 51.98
C GLU A 734 14.99 -32.20 51.16
N GLY A 735 14.08 -32.97 50.57
CA GLY A 735 13.76 -34.38 50.60
C GLY A 735 12.32 -34.49 50.07
N PHE A 736 12.03 -35.59 49.37
CA PHE A 736 10.69 -36.18 49.22
C PHE A 736 9.63 -35.55 48.30
N GLU A 737 9.35 -36.34 47.26
CA GLU A 737 8.08 -36.99 46.94
C GLU A 737 7.32 -36.62 45.65
N ARG A 738 7.01 -37.72 44.96
CA ARG A 738 6.31 -37.89 43.69
C ARG A 738 4.90 -37.32 43.70
N PHE A 739 4.52 -36.71 42.58
CA PHE A 739 3.37 -37.16 41.77
C PHE A 739 3.62 -36.87 40.30
#